data_AF-A0A8D1GG71-F1
#
_entry.id   AF-A0A8D1GG71-F1
#
_cell.length_a   1.000
_cell.length_b   1.000
_cell.length_c   1.000
_cell.angle_alpha   90.00
_cell.angle_beta   90.00
_cell.angle_gamma   90.00
#
_symmetry.space_group_name_H-M   'P 1'
#
loop_
_entity.id
_entity.type
_entity.pdbx_description
1 polymer ?
#
loop_
_entity_poly.entity_id
_entity_poly.type
_entity_poly.pdbx_seq_one_letter_code
_entity_poly.pdbx_strand_id
1 'polypeptide(L)'
;MLKSKTFLKKTRAGGVMKIVREHYLRDDIGCGAPGCAACGGAHEGPVLEPQPLDPASSLCPQPHYLLPDTNVLLHQIDVLEDPAIRNVIVLQTVLQEVRNRSAPVYKRIRDVTNNQEKHFYTFTNEHHRETYVEQQQGENSNDRNDRAIRVAAKWYNEHLKKMSAENQLQVIFITNDRKNKEKAIEEGIPAFTCEEYVKSLTANPELIDRLACLSDEGNEIESGKVIFSEHLPLSKLQQGIKSGTYLQGTFRASRENYLEATVWVHSDTEENKEIILQGLKNLNRAVHEDIVAVELLPKNQWVAPSSVVLHDEGQNEDDVEKEEERERILKTAVNEKMLKPTGRVVGIIKRNWRPYCGMLSKSDIKESRRHLFTPADKRIPRIRIETRQASTLEGRRIIVSIDGWPRNSRYPNGHFVKNLGEVGDKETETEVLLLEHDVPHQPFSQAVLSFLPKMPWSITEKDMKNREDLRHLCVCSVDPPGCTDIDDALHCRELENGDLEVGVHIADVSHFIRPGNALDQESARRGTTVYLCEKRIDMVPELLSSNLCSLRSNVDRLAFSCIWEMNHNAEILKTRFTKSVINSKASLTYAEAQMRIDSAAMNDSITTSLRGLNKLAKILKKRRIEKGALTLSSPEVRFHMDSETHDPIDLQTKELRETNSMVEEFMLLANISVAKKIHEEFSEHALLRKHPAPPPSNYEILVKAAKSKNLEIKTDTAKALADSLDRVDSPIFPYLNTLLRILATRCMMQAVYFCSGMDNDFHHYGLASPIYTHFTSPIRRYADIIVHRLLAVAIGADCTYPELTDKHKLADLCKNLNFRHKMAQYAQRASVAFHTQLFFKSKGIVSEEAYILFVRKNAIVVLIPKYGLEGTVFFEEKDKPKPRLIYDDEVPSLKIEDTVFHIFDKVKVRIMLDSSNLQHQKIRMLLVEPQIPGISVPTDTSNMDNSEPERKKKKLQK
;
A
#
# COMPACT_ATOMS: atom_id res chain seq x y z
N MET A 1 13.29 -32.55 48.12
CA MET A 1 13.87 -33.75 47.44
C MET A 1 14.42 -33.33 46.08
N LEU A 2 15.50 -33.94 45.57
CA LEU A 2 16.07 -33.62 44.25
C LEU A 2 15.82 -34.78 43.27
N LYS A 3 15.36 -34.45 42.06
CA LYS A 3 15.20 -35.38 40.93
C LYS A 3 15.96 -34.84 39.71
N SER A 4 16.24 -35.71 38.73
CA SER A 4 16.86 -35.32 37.46
C SER A 4 15.92 -35.59 36.28
N LYS A 5 15.59 -34.56 35.50
CA LYS A 5 14.78 -34.68 34.28
C LYS A 5 15.68 -34.69 33.05
N THR A 6 15.56 -35.75 32.25
CA THR A 6 16.39 -35.96 31.05
C THR A 6 15.52 -35.89 29.80
N PHE A 7 15.95 -35.15 28.78
CA PHE A 7 15.28 -35.11 27.48
C PHE A 7 16.26 -34.87 26.32
N LEU A 8 15.87 -35.27 25.12
CA LEU A 8 16.65 -35.07 23.89
C LEU A 8 16.14 -33.82 23.16
N LYS A 9 17.05 -32.95 22.73
CA LYS A 9 16.73 -31.72 22.00
C LYS A 9 17.52 -31.64 20.70
N LYS A 10 16.86 -31.20 19.62
CA LYS A 10 17.52 -30.85 18.36
C LYS A 10 18.23 -29.49 18.50
N THR A 11 19.47 -29.41 18.05
CA THR A 11 20.27 -28.19 17.98
C THR A 11 19.91 -27.38 16.73
N ARG A 12 20.27 -26.09 16.71
CA ARG A 12 20.05 -25.23 15.52
C ARG A 12 20.85 -25.71 14.30
N ALA A 13 21.96 -26.43 14.51
CA ALA A 13 22.80 -27.01 13.46
C ALA A 13 22.33 -28.40 12.97
N GLY A 14 21.15 -28.86 13.40
CA GLY A 14 20.60 -30.15 12.96
C GLY A 14 21.10 -31.38 13.73
N GLY A 15 22.00 -31.23 14.71
CA GLY A 15 22.41 -32.31 15.61
C GLY A 15 21.42 -32.58 16.75
N VAL A 16 21.57 -33.70 17.45
CA VAL A 16 20.77 -34.08 18.63
C VAL A 16 21.65 -34.03 19.88
N MET A 17 21.15 -33.41 20.96
CA MET A 17 21.86 -33.27 22.23
C MET A 17 20.97 -33.74 23.39
N LYS A 18 21.56 -34.49 24.32
CA LYS A 18 20.92 -34.88 25.59
C LYS A 18 21.05 -33.73 26.60
N ILE A 19 19.94 -33.33 27.21
CA ILE A 19 19.89 -32.33 28.27
C ILE A 19 19.44 -33.02 29.56
N VAL A 20 20.19 -32.82 30.63
CA VAL A 20 19.85 -33.26 31.99
C VAL A 20 19.66 -32.00 32.83
N ARG A 21 18.49 -31.86 33.46
CA ARG A 21 18.18 -30.74 34.36
C ARG A 21 17.89 -31.27 35.76
N GLU A 22 18.39 -30.56 36.76
CA GLU A 22 17.92 -30.71 38.13
C GLU A 22 16.47 -30.26 38.24
N HIS A 23 15.69 -30.96 39.08
CA HIS A 23 14.30 -30.66 39.35
C HIS A 23 14.04 -30.81 40.85
N TYR A 24 13.87 -29.67 41.52
CA TYR A 24 13.66 -29.61 42.97
C TYR A 24 12.19 -29.84 43.30
N LEU A 25 11.95 -30.74 44.25
CA LEU A 25 10.66 -31.01 44.86
C LEU A 25 10.61 -30.43 46.27
N ARG A 26 9.56 -29.65 46.50
CA ARG A 26 9.30 -28.80 47.65
C ARG A 26 8.04 -29.28 48.39
N ASP A 27 8.03 -29.01 49.69
CA ASP A 27 6.94 -29.36 50.60
C ASP A 27 6.23 -28.11 51.17
N ASP A 28 6.67 -26.92 50.76
CA ASP A 28 6.21 -25.60 51.23
C ASP A 28 5.37 -24.86 50.16
N ILE A 29 4.80 -25.60 49.20
CA ILE A 29 3.89 -25.04 48.21
C ILE A 29 2.48 -25.06 48.80
N GLY A 30 1.89 -23.87 48.97
CA GLY A 30 0.53 -23.73 49.49
C GLY A 30 -0.54 -24.24 48.53
N CYS A 31 -1.70 -24.62 49.06
CA CYS A 31 -2.86 -25.01 48.26
C CYS A 31 -3.69 -23.82 47.73
N GLY A 32 -3.40 -22.60 48.22
CA GLY A 32 -4.13 -21.37 47.86
C GLY A 32 -5.44 -21.15 48.60
N ALA A 33 -5.92 -22.13 49.37
CA ALA A 33 -7.15 -22.03 50.16
C ALA A 33 -6.86 -21.47 51.57
N PRO A 34 -7.45 -20.32 51.98
CA PRO A 34 -7.17 -19.70 53.27
C PRO A 34 -7.53 -20.56 54.50
N GLY A 35 -8.46 -21.52 54.33
CA GLY A 35 -8.89 -22.42 55.40
C GLY A 35 -7.87 -23.52 55.75
N CYS A 36 -6.77 -23.66 55.01
CA CYS A 36 -5.81 -24.73 55.25
C CYS A 36 -4.73 -24.34 56.27
N ALA A 37 -4.87 -24.82 57.51
CA ALA A 37 -3.89 -24.60 58.56
C ALA A 37 -2.52 -25.25 58.27
N ALA A 38 -2.49 -26.38 57.55
CA ALA A 38 -1.26 -27.11 57.24
C ALA A 38 -0.37 -26.39 56.20
N CYS A 39 -0.98 -25.59 55.31
CA CYS A 39 -0.29 -24.87 54.24
C CYS A 39 0.16 -23.44 54.63
N GLY A 40 -0.09 -23.03 55.88
CA GLY A 40 0.16 -21.68 56.38
C GLY A 40 -0.97 -20.70 56.06
N GLY A 41 -1.44 -19.97 57.08
CA GLY A 41 -2.51 -18.98 56.95
C GLY A 41 -2.01 -17.64 56.37
N ALA A 42 -2.72 -17.16 55.34
CA ALA A 42 -2.55 -15.88 54.63
C ALA A 42 -1.20 -15.71 53.88
N HIS A 43 -1.14 -16.22 52.66
CA HIS A 43 -0.13 -15.84 51.67
C HIS A 43 -0.48 -14.46 51.09
N GLU A 44 0.50 -13.55 50.95
CA GLU A 44 0.30 -12.15 50.45
C GLU A 44 -0.07 -12.04 48.95
N GLY A 45 -0.35 -13.17 48.27
CA GLY A 45 -0.64 -13.23 46.83
C GLY A 45 -2.10 -13.56 46.50
N PRO A 46 -2.41 -13.87 45.22
CA PRO A 46 -3.72 -14.36 44.82
C PRO A 46 -4.07 -15.63 45.62
N VAL A 47 -5.24 -15.64 46.23
CA VAL A 47 -5.76 -16.76 47.03
C VAL A 47 -7.18 -17.10 46.57
N LEU A 48 -7.59 -18.33 46.80
CA LEU A 48 -8.96 -18.78 46.56
C LEU A 48 -9.90 -18.23 47.64
N GLU A 49 -11.18 -18.09 47.33
CA GLU A 49 -12.17 -17.74 48.36
C GLU A 49 -12.38 -18.92 49.32
N PRO A 50 -12.46 -18.68 50.65
CA PRO A 50 -12.63 -19.73 51.64
C PRO A 50 -14.01 -20.41 51.60
N GLN A 51 -15.03 -19.68 51.14
CA GLN A 51 -16.38 -20.21 50.87
C GLN A 51 -16.83 -19.63 49.52
N PRO A 52 -16.62 -20.38 48.42
CA PRO A 52 -16.96 -19.88 47.10
C PRO A 52 -18.50 -19.76 46.99
N LEU A 53 -18.97 -18.55 46.65
CA LEU A 53 -20.37 -18.27 46.34
C LEU A 53 -20.57 -18.56 44.85
N ASP A 54 -20.44 -19.82 44.44
CA ASP A 54 -20.60 -20.18 43.04
C ASP A 54 -22.07 -20.06 42.59
N PRO A 55 -22.35 -19.80 41.30
CA PRO A 55 -23.72 -19.77 40.80
C PRO A 55 -24.35 -21.15 40.96
N ALA A 56 -25.63 -21.22 41.33
CA ALA A 56 -26.33 -22.48 41.59
C ALA A 56 -26.23 -23.44 40.37
N SER A 57 -25.38 -24.47 40.49
CA SER A 57 -25.29 -25.57 39.54
C SER A 57 -26.18 -26.72 39.97
N SER A 58 -26.96 -27.27 39.04
CA SER A 58 -27.76 -28.47 39.26
C SER A 58 -26.93 -29.75 39.36
N LEU A 59 -25.71 -29.77 38.78
CA LEU A 59 -24.78 -30.91 38.83
C LEU A 59 -23.93 -30.91 40.11
N CYS A 60 -23.52 -29.72 40.57
CA CYS A 60 -22.65 -29.54 41.73
C CYS A 60 -23.28 -28.54 42.71
N PRO A 61 -24.20 -28.97 43.59
CA PRO A 61 -24.89 -28.08 44.53
C PRO A 61 -24.02 -27.65 45.73
N GLN A 62 -22.84 -28.25 45.91
CA GLN A 62 -21.90 -27.93 46.98
C GLN A 62 -20.89 -26.87 46.54
N PRO A 63 -20.36 -26.04 47.46
CA PRO A 63 -19.28 -25.10 47.16
C PRO A 63 -18.05 -25.82 46.61
N HIS A 64 -17.49 -25.36 45.50
CA HIS A 64 -16.43 -26.08 44.81
C HIS A 64 -15.37 -25.18 44.15
N TYR A 65 -14.25 -25.77 43.77
CA TYR A 65 -13.22 -25.12 42.95
C TYR A 65 -13.12 -25.81 41.60
N LEU A 66 -12.89 -25.03 40.55
CA LEU A 66 -12.71 -25.57 39.21
C LEU A 66 -11.23 -25.79 38.91
N LEU A 67 -10.91 -26.95 38.34
CA LEU A 67 -9.57 -27.27 37.85
C LEU A 67 -9.67 -27.65 36.37
N PRO A 68 -9.40 -26.71 35.44
CA PRO A 68 -9.49 -26.97 34.01
C PRO A 68 -8.24 -27.68 33.46
N ASP A 69 -8.48 -28.50 32.44
CA ASP A 69 -7.47 -29.10 31.58
C ASP A 69 -6.95 -28.11 30.51
N THR A 70 -5.88 -28.46 29.82
CA THR A 70 -5.22 -27.65 28.77
C THR A 70 -6.16 -27.27 27.64
N ASN A 71 -6.92 -28.23 27.10
CA ASN A 71 -7.83 -27.97 25.99
C ASN A 71 -8.97 -27.02 26.39
N VAL A 72 -9.40 -27.06 27.64
CA VAL A 72 -10.44 -26.15 28.15
C VAL A 72 -9.90 -24.72 28.19
N LEU A 73 -8.68 -24.52 28.70
CA LEU A 73 -8.06 -23.20 28.71
C LEU A 73 -7.73 -22.66 27.31
N LEU A 74 -7.43 -23.52 26.33
CA LEU A 74 -7.17 -23.08 24.95
C LEU A 74 -8.44 -22.66 24.22
N HIS A 75 -9.53 -23.41 24.38
CA HIS A 75 -10.73 -23.25 23.55
C HIS A 75 -11.87 -22.52 24.24
N GLN A 76 -11.89 -22.47 25.58
CA GLN A 76 -12.99 -21.93 26.38
C GLN A 76 -12.51 -20.81 27.34
N ILE A 77 -11.43 -20.11 26.99
CA ILE A 77 -10.92 -19.00 27.81
C ILE A 77 -11.96 -17.88 27.98
N ASP A 78 -12.82 -17.64 26.97
CA ASP A 78 -13.89 -16.63 27.04
C ASP A 78 -14.94 -16.97 28.11
N VAL A 79 -15.19 -18.26 28.35
CA VAL A 79 -16.07 -18.76 29.42
C VAL A 79 -15.41 -18.54 30.79
N LEU A 80 -14.13 -18.88 30.92
CA LEU A 80 -13.37 -18.71 32.17
C LEU A 80 -13.11 -17.23 32.52
N GLU A 81 -13.06 -16.35 31.51
CA GLU A 81 -12.96 -14.90 31.68
C GLU A 81 -14.27 -14.24 32.09
N ASP A 82 -15.41 -14.93 32.03
CA ASP A 82 -16.68 -14.36 32.48
C ASP A 82 -16.73 -14.14 34.01
N PRO A 83 -17.23 -12.99 34.51
CA PRO A 83 -17.30 -12.70 35.94
C PRO A 83 -18.12 -13.69 36.78
N ALA A 84 -18.98 -14.51 36.17
CA ALA A 84 -19.72 -15.57 36.85
C ALA A 84 -18.81 -16.67 37.39
N ILE A 85 -17.66 -16.93 36.75
CA ILE A 85 -16.67 -17.90 37.19
C ILE A 85 -15.56 -17.16 37.94
N ARG A 86 -15.44 -17.44 39.24
CA ARG A 86 -14.50 -16.75 40.13
C ARG A 86 -13.36 -17.63 40.62
N ASN A 87 -13.66 -18.84 41.09
CA ASN A 87 -12.70 -19.68 41.81
C ASN A 87 -12.13 -20.80 40.92
N VAL A 88 -10.91 -20.59 40.41
CA VAL A 88 -10.27 -21.51 39.46
C VAL A 88 -8.83 -21.80 39.88
N ILE A 89 -8.47 -23.08 39.92
CA ILE A 89 -7.11 -23.57 40.17
C ILE A 89 -6.45 -23.85 38.83
N VAL A 90 -5.40 -23.09 38.50
CA VAL A 90 -4.61 -23.28 37.28
C VAL A 90 -3.32 -24.03 37.62
N LEU A 91 -3.14 -25.23 37.05
CA LEU A 91 -1.93 -26.01 37.26
C LEU A 91 -0.75 -25.47 36.44
N GLN A 92 0.47 -25.56 37.00
CA GLN A 92 1.70 -25.18 36.30
C GLN A 92 1.92 -25.98 35.00
N THR A 93 1.63 -27.29 34.99
CA THR A 93 1.75 -28.12 33.77
C THR A 93 0.87 -27.57 32.65
N VAL A 94 -0.39 -27.24 32.97
CA VAL A 94 -1.36 -26.70 32.01
C VAL A 94 -0.93 -25.33 31.50
N LEU A 95 -0.54 -24.44 32.42
CA LEU A 95 -0.07 -23.10 32.08
C LEU A 95 1.17 -23.11 31.17
N GLN A 96 2.08 -24.06 31.38
CA GLN A 96 3.28 -24.23 30.54
C GLN A 96 2.94 -24.79 29.15
N GLU A 97 1.95 -25.67 29.05
CA GLU A 97 1.48 -26.19 27.76
C GLU A 97 0.77 -25.11 26.94
N VAL A 98 -0.12 -24.34 27.57
CA VAL A 98 -0.77 -23.18 26.94
C VAL A 98 0.27 -22.17 26.45
N ARG A 99 1.31 -21.87 27.26
CA ARG A 99 2.42 -20.99 26.84
C ARG A 99 3.13 -21.48 25.57
N ASN A 100 3.26 -22.79 25.42
CA ASN A 100 3.94 -23.38 24.26
C ASN A 100 3.04 -23.44 23.02
N ARG A 101 1.72 -23.52 23.20
CA ARG A 101 0.73 -23.63 22.10
C ARG A 101 0.21 -22.28 21.63
N SER A 102 -0.26 -21.43 22.54
CA SER A 102 -0.88 -20.14 22.20
C SER A 102 -0.46 -19.01 23.15
N ALA A 103 0.33 -18.07 22.62
CA ALA A 103 0.82 -16.91 23.37
C ALA A 103 -0.28 -15.94 23.84
N PRO A 104 -1.31 -15.61 23.02
CA PRO A 104 -2.40 -14.72 23.46
C PRO A 104 -3.20 -15.31 24.63
N VAL A 105 -3.55 -16.60 24.55
CA VAL A 105 -4.28 -17.29 25.63
C VAL A 105 -3.45 -17.32 26.92
N TYR A 106 -2.14 -17.59 26.82
CA TYR A 106 -1.25 -17.53 27.98
C TYR A 106 -1.23 -16.15 28.65
N LYS A 107 -1.19 -15.07 27.86
CA LYS A 107 -1.26 -13.70 28.39
C LYS A 107 -2.60 -13.42 29.05
N ARG A 108 -3.71 -13.77 28.39
CA ARG A 108 -5.07 -13.64 28.94
C ARG A 108 -5.20 -14.29 30.31
N ILE A 109 -4.76 -15.55 30.45
CA ILE A 109 -4.74 -16.26 31.74
C ILE A 109 -3.86 -15.54 32.76
N ARG A 110 -2.69 -15.04 32.35
CA ARG A 110 -1.79 -14.28 33.21
C ARG A 110 -2.40 -12.97 33.69
N ASP A 111 -3.11 -12.26 32.83
CA ASP A 111 -3.80 -11.01 33.16
C ASP A 111 -4.96 -11.27 34.12
N VAL A 112 -5.73 -12.35 33.92
CA VAL A 112 -6.78 -12.81 34.86
C VAL A 112 -6.19 -13.22 36.21
N THR A 113 -5.07 -13.95 36.22
CA THR A 113 -4.40 -14.38 37.46
C THR A 113 -3.85 -13.21 38.27
N ASN A 114 -3.50 -12.10 37.59
CA ASN A 114 -3.06 -10.87 38.26
C ASN A 114 -4.25 -10.03 38.78
N ASN A 115 -5.49 -10.33 38.37
CA ASN A 115 -6.69 -9.63 38.80
C ASN A 115 -7.20 -10.25 40.11
N GLN A 116 -7.19 -9.48 41.20
CA GLN A 116 -7.51 -9.98 42.54
C GLN A 116 -9.01 -10.24 42.76
N GLU A 117 -9.90 -9.64 41.95
CA GLU A 117 -11.36 -9.90 41.97
C GLU A 117 -11.71 -11.28 41.38
N LYS A 118 -10.79 -11.85 40.59
CA LYS A 118 -10.91 -13.20 40.05
C LYS A 118 -9.94 -14.11 40.77
N HIS A 119 -10.47 -15.06 41.52
CA HIS A 119 -9.72 -15.97 42.37
C HIS A 119 -9.08 -17.11 41.55
N PHE A 120 -8.15 -16.74 40.68
CA PHE A 120 -7.34 -17.65 39.88
C PHE A 120 -6.04 -17.94 40.62
N TYR A 121 -5.91 -19.15 41.14
CA TYR A 121 -4.73 -19.58 41.88
C TYR A 121 -3.84 -20.48 41.03
N THR A 122 -2.56 -20.12 40.87
CA THR A 122 -1.59 -20.97 40.18
C THR A 122 -0.94 -21.95 41.13
N PHE A 123 -1.21 -23.25 40.97
CA PHE A 123 -0.60 -24.31 41.77
C PHE A 123 0.61 -24.93 41.07
N THR A 124 1.76 -24.95 41.75
CA THR A 124 3.04 -25.43 41.21
C THR A 124 3.21 -26.94 41.36
N ASN A 125 2.31 -27.70 40.73
CA ASN A 125 2.24 -29.16 40.82
C ASN A 125 3.53 -29.89 40.38
N GLU A 126 4.29 -29.34 39.43
CA GLU A 126 5.57 -29.95 39.02
C GLU A 126 6.61 -29.91 40.14
N HIS A 127 6.59 -28.92 41.03
CA HIS A 127 7.57 -28.79 42.10
C HIS A 127 7.07 -29.27 43.45
N HIS A 128 5.83 -29.74 43.56
CA HIS A 128 5.28 -30.24 44.81
C HIS A 128 5.53 -31.75 44.95
N ARG A 129 6.02 -32.17 46.13
CA ARG A 129 6.51 -33.54 46.36
C ARG A 129 5.44 -34.61 46.12
N GLU A 130 4.19 -34.36 46.50
CA GLU A 130 3.12 -35.38 46.42
C GLU A 130 2.43 -35.44 45.06
N THR A 131 2.52 -34.37 44.25
CA THR A 131 1.81 -34.27 42.97
C THR A 131 2.73 -34.41 41.76
N TYR A 132 4.04 -34.44 41.96
CA TYR A 132 5.02 -34.67 40.90
C TYR A 132 4.95 -36.11 40.36
N VAL A 133 4.91 -36.23 39.02
CA VAL A 133 4.93 -37.52 38.32
C VAL A 133 6.14 -37.63 37.38
N GLU A 134 6.77 -38.81 37.38
CA GLU A 134 7.85 -39.17 36.46
C GLU A 134 7.28 -39.70 35.14
N GLN A 135 7.98 -39.45 34.03
CA GLN A 135 7.58 -39.97 32.73
C GLN A 135 7.91 -41.47 32.65
N GLN A 136 6.91 -42.29 32.33
CA GLN A 136 7.08 -43.74 32.20
C GLN A 136 7.63 -44.10 30.81
N GLN A 137 8.28 -45.27 30.72
CA GLN A 137 8.78 -45.77 29.45
C GLN A 137 7.60 -46.18 28.55
N GLY A 138 7.57 -45.65 27.32
CA GLY A 138 6.47 -45.86 26.38
C GLY A 138 5.31 -44.88 26.52
N GLU A 139 5.40 -43.91 27.43
CA GLU A 139 4.39 -42.87 27.65
C GLU A 139 4.75 -41.58 26.90
N ASN A 140 3.80 -41.00 26.16
CA ASN A 140 3.98 -39.73 25.48
C ASN A 140 3.94 -38.55 26.47
N SER A 141 4.47 -37.39 26.05
CA SER A 141 4.44 -36.19 26.90
C SER A 141 3.02 -35.74 27.25
N ASN A 142 2.05 -35.94 26.36
CA ASN A 142 0.65 -35.60 26.58
C ASN A 142 0.03 -36.47 27.68
N ASP A 143 0.16 -37.79 27.56
CA ASP A 143 -0.35 -38.75 28.56
C ASP A 143 0.22 -38.48 29.96
N ARG A 144 1.52 -38.14 30.02
CA ARG A 144 2.20 -37.77 31.27
C ARG A 144 1.62 -36.48 31.86
N ASN A 145 1.31 -35.48 31.04
CA ASN A 145 0.69 -34.23 31.49
C ASN A 145 -0.73 -34.49 32.02
N ASP A 146 -1.56 -35.24 31.29
CA ASP A 146 -2.93 -35.57 31.70
C ASP A 146 -2.92 -36.32 33.04
N ARG A 147 -1.99 -37.26 33.20
CA ARG A 147 -1.81 -37.95 34.49
C ARG A 147 -1.35 -37.03 35.60
N ALA A 148 -0.43 -36.09 35.33
CA ALA A 148 -0.01 -35.10 36.32
C ALA A 148 -1.19 -34.24 36.81
N ILE A 149 -2.10 -33.88 35.89
CA ILE A 149 -3.32 -33.13 36.18
C ILE A 149 -4.28 -33.95 37.05
N ARG A 150 -4.53 -35.23 36.68
CA ARG A 150 -5.39 -36.13 37.48
C ARG A 150 -4.83 -36.37 38.88
N VAL A 151 -3.52 -36.61 39.02
CA VAL A 151 -2.86 -36.77 40.32
C VAL A 151 -3.00 -35.50 41.17
N ALA A 152 -2.84 -34.31 40.57
CA ALA A 152 -3.05 -33.05 41.28
C ALA A 152 -4.51 -32.85 41.72
N ALA A 153 -5.49 -33.18 40.86
CA ALA A 153 -6.91 -33.09 41.18
C ALA A 153 -7.31 -34.07 42.30
N LYS A 154 -6.77 -35.29 42.28
CA LYS A 154 -6.94 -36.28 43.36
C LYS A 154 -6.35 -35.79 44.67
N TRP A 155 -5.11 -35.27 44.62
CA TRP A 155 -4.45 -34.71 45.79
C TRP A 155 -5.25 -33.56 46.41
N TYR A 156 -5.76 -32.63 45.60
CA TYR A 156 -6.60 -31.53 46.08
C TYR A 156 -7.86 -32.03 46.79
N ASN A 157 -8.55 -33.01 46.21
CA ASN A 157 -9.75 -33.60 46.83
C ASN A 157 -9.42 -34.33 48.14
N GLU A 158 -8.30 -35.05 48.23
CA GLU A 158 -7.87 -35.69 49.48
C GLU A 158 -7.41 -34.67 50.54
N HIS A 159 -6.73 -33.61 50.11
CA HIS A 159 -6.20 -32.55 50.97
C HIS A 159 -7.33 -31.71 51.59
N LEU A 160 -8.30 -31.26 50.77
CA LEU A 160 -9.44 -30.48 51.26
C LEU A 160 -10.39 -31.30 52.13
N LYS A 161 -10.60 -32.60 51.82
CA LYS A 161 -11.40 -33.50 52.68
C LYS A 161 -10.83 -33.65 54.09
N LYS A 162 -9.50 -33.64 54.24
CA LYS A 162 -8.83 -33.72 55.56
C LYS A 162 -8.92 -32.40 56.34
N MET A 163 -9.19 -31.29 55.66
CA MET A 163 -9.16 -29.94 56.24
C MET A 163 -10.44 -29.57 56.99
N SER A 164 -11.61 -30.06 56.55
CA SER A 164 -12.90 -29.62 57.06
C SER A 164 -13.82 -30.79 57.42
N ALA A 165 -13.97 -31.06 58.72
CA ALA A 165 -14.91 -32.05 59.24
C ALA A 165 -16.39 -31.64 59.09
N GLU A 166 -16.67 -30.34 58.86
CA GLU A 166 -18.03 -29.78 58.81
C GLU A 166 -18.40 -29.06 57.49
N ASN A 167 -17.46 -28.84 56.56
CA ASN A 167 -17.72 -28.09 55.31
C ASN A 167 -17.14 -28.81 54.09
N GLN A 168 -18.00 -29.28 53.18
CA GLN A 168 -17.64 -30.12 52.03
C GLN A 168 -17.20 -29.27 50.82
N LEU A 169 -15.98 -28.73 50.85
CA LEU A 169 -15.35 -28.14 49.67
C LEU A 169 -14.83 -29.24 48.74
N GLN A 170 -15.20 -29.21 47.46
CA GLN A 170 -14.75 -30.19 46.45
C GLN A 170 -13.99 -29.51 45.31
N VAL A 171 -13.07 -30.24 44.68
CA VAL A 171 -12.42 -29.80 43.43
C VAL A 171 -12.99 -30.57 42.26
N ILE A 172 -13.54 -29.84 41.29
CA ILE A 172 -14.16 -30.36 40.08
C ILE A 172 -13.16 -30.26 38.93
N PHE A 173 -12.85 -31.41 38.33
CA PHE A 173 -11.99 -31.47 37.15
C PHE A 173 -12.81 -31.19 35.88
N ILE A 174 -12.39 -30.21 35.08
CA ILE A 174 -13.06 -29.86 33.84
C ILE A 174 -12.16 -30.23 32.66
N THR A 175 -12.63 -31.12 31.78
CA THR A 175 -11.89 -31.53 30.58
C THR A 175 -12.81 -31.69 29.38
N ASN A 176 -12.34 -31.29 28.20
CA ASN A 176 -13.05 -31.55 26.94
C ASN A 176 -12.62 -32.88 26.29
N ASP A 177 -11.66 -33.61 26.86
CA ASP A 177 -11.30 -34.96 26.41
C ASP A 177 -12.14 -36.00 27.16
N ARG A 178 -13.04 -36.69 26.43
CA ARG A 178 -13.87 -37.76 26.97
C ARG A 178 -13.05 -38.88 27.61
N LYS A 179 -11.92 -39.27 27.00
CA LYS A 179 -11.06 -40.33 27.55
C LYS A 179 -10.41 -39.89 28.86
N ASN A 180 -10.05 -38.61 28.97
CA ASN A 180 -9.49 -38.06 30.20
C ASN A 180 -10.56 -37.97 31.30
N LYS A 181 -11.80 -37.61 30.95
CA LYS A 181 -12.95 -37.63 31.85
C LYS A 181 -13.25 -39.04 32.37
N GLU A 182 -13.36 -40.03 31.49
CA GLU A 182 -13.62 -41.42 31.87
C GLU A 182 -12.57 -41.95 32.84
N LYS A 183 -11.28 -41.74 32.53
CA LYS A 183 -10.17 -42.10 33.42
C LYS A 183 -10.22 -41.37 34.75
N ALA A 184 -10.56 -40.09 34.77
CA ALA A 184 -10.68 -39.33 36.01
C ALA A 184 -11.80 -39.90 36.90
N ILE A 185 -12.93 -40.32 36.32
CA ILE A 185 -14.03 -40.98 37.03
C ILE A 185 -13.59 -42.34 37.59
N GLU A 186 -12.90 -43.16 36.78
CA GLU A 186 -12.32 -44.44 37.23
C GLU A 186 -11.32 -44.26 38.38
N GLU A 187 -10.55 -43.18 38.38
CA GLU A 187 -9.60 -42.82 39.44
C GLU A 187 -10.25 -42.18 40.69
N GLY A 188 -11.57 -41.97 40.67
CA GLY A 188 -12.36 -41.44 41.79
C GLY A 188 -12.41 -39.91 41.89
N ILE A 189 -12.16 -39.20 40.79
CA ILE A 189 -12.15 -37.73 40.71
C ILE A 189 -13.46 -37.26 40.05
N PRO A 190 -14.21 -36.30 40.63
CA PRO A 190 -15.39 -35.74 39.98
C PRO A 190 -14.97 -34.94 38.76
N ALA A 191 -15.41 -35.37 37.58
CA ALA A 191 -15.01 -34.78 36.30
C ALA A 191 -16.20 -34.53 35.38
N PHE A 192 -16.26 -33.34 34.79
CA PHE A 192 -17.27 -32.94 33.82
C PHE A 192 -16.64 -32.33 32.58
N THR A 193 -17.38 -32.35 31.48
CA THR A 193 -17.03 -31.52 30.32
C THR A 193 -17.38 -30.06 30.57
N CYS A 194 -16.71 -29.15 29.86
CA CYS A 194 -17.01 -27.73 29.99
C CYS A 194 -18.47 -27.44 29.60
N GLU A 195 -18.97 -28.12 28.57
CA GLU A 195 -20.37 -28.00 28.12
C GLU A 195 -21.38 -28.47 29.18
N GLU A 196 -21.17 -29.64 29.79
CA GLU A 196 -22.05 -30.14 30.85
C GLU A 196 -22.08 -29.20 32.06
N TYR A 197 -20.91 -28.69 32.47
CA TYR A 197 -20.81 -27.77 33.60
C TYR A 197 -21.51 -26.44 33.30
N VAL A 198 -21.25 -25.83 32.13
CA VAL A 198 -21.87 -24.56 31.73
C VAL A 198 -23.39 -24.67 31.62
N LYS A 199 -23.92 -25.77 31.04
CA LYS A 199 -25.38 -25.99 30.95
C LYS A 199 -26.05 -26.19 32.31
N SER A 200 -25.30 -26.64 33.32
CA SER A 200 -25.85 -26.90 34.65
C SER A 200 -26.05 -25.65 35.50
N LEU A 201 -25.44 -24.52 35.12
CA LEU A 201 -25.48 -23.25 35.85
C LEU A 201 -26.83 -22.54 35.60
N THR A 202 -27.68 -22.51 36.62
CA THR A 202 -29.11 -22.14 36.49
C THR A 202 -29.39 -20.62 36.39
N ALA A 203 -28.36 -19.77 36.48
CA ALA A 203 -28.53 -18.31 36.61
C ALA A 203 -27.88 -17.46 35.49
N ASN A 204 -27.13 -18.05 34.54
CA ASN A 204 -26.34 -17.29 33.56
C ASN A 204 -26.48 -17.84 32.13
N PRO A 205 -27.58 -17.52 31.41
CA PRO A 205 -27.78 -17.96 30.02
C PRO A 205 -26.69 -17.42 29.07
N GLU A 206 -26.06 -16.28 29.39
CA GLU A 206 -24.97 -15.68 28.59
C GLU A 206 -23.72 -16.57 28.47
N LEU A 207 -23.47 -17.49 29.42
CA LEU A 207 -22.32 -18.39 29.36
C LEU A 207 -22.45 -19.45 28.26
N ILE A 208 -23.69 -19.86 27.94
CA ILE A 208 -23.97 -20.85 26.90
C ILE A 208 -23.66 -20.24 25.53
N ASP A 209 -24.00 -18.97 25.32
CA ASP A 209 -23.74 -18.25 24.07
C ASP A 209 -22.23 -18.00 23.83
N ARG A 210 -21.41 -18.02 24.89
CA ARG A 210 -19.95 -17.86 24.81
C ARG A 210 -19.17 -19.17 24.71
N LEU A 211 -19.85 -20.32 24.84
CA LEU A 211 -19.22 -21.62 24.72
C LEU A 211 -18.84 -21.89 23.26
N ALA A 212 -17.55 -22.16 23.00
CA ALA A 212 -17.11 -22.54 21.66
C ALA A 212 -17.65 -23.93 21.29
N CYS A 213 -18.39 -24.03 20.18
CA CYS A 213 -18.83 -25.32 19.61
C CYS A 213 -17.64 -26.08 19.02
N LEU A 214 -17.11 -27.05 19.76
CA LEU A 214 -16.13 -28.00 19.24
C LEU A 214 -16.89 -29.21 18.69
N SER A 215 -16.78 -29.48 17.38
CA SER A 215 -17.26 -30.74 16.81
C SER A 215 -16.32 -31.87 17.22
N ASP A 216 -16.87 -32.92 17.84
CA ASP A 216 -16.18 -34.06 18.47
C ASP A 216 -15.30 -34.94 17.54
N GLU A 217 -15.13 -34.60 16.27
CA GLU A 217 -14.37 -35.42 15.32
C GLU A 217 -12.92 -34.93 15.17
N GLY A 218 -12.01 -35.63 15.84
CA GLY A 218 -10.71 -35.98 15.26
C GLY A 218 -9.66 -34.89 15.07
N ASN A 219 -9.81 -33.71 15.67
CA ASN A 219 -8.71 -32.72 15.71
C ASN A 219 -7.71 -33.09 16.82
N GLU A 220 -7.00 -34.21 16.64
CA GLU A 220 -5.61 -34.25 17.08
C GLU A 220 -4.95 -33.05 16.40
N ILE A 221 -4.58 -32.03 17.18
CA ILE A 221 -3.75 -30.93 16.73
C ILE A 221 -2.37 -31.54 16.45
N GLU A 222 -2.25 -32.26 15.33
CA GLU A 222 -1.04 -32.84 14.85
C GLU A 222 -0.05 -31.71 14.59
N SER A 223 1.04 -31.74 15.34
CA SER A 223 2.23 -30.96 15.08
C SER A 223 2.70 -31.20 13.64
N GLY A 224 2.44 -30.23 12.75
CA GLY A 224 3.13 -30.11 11.47
C GLY A 224 2.37 -30.55 10.22
N LYS A 225 1.08 -30.22 10.07
CA LYS A 225 0.44 -30.31 8.75
C LYS A 225 1.26 -29.53 7.70
N VAL A 226 1.68 -30.26 6.67
CA VAL A 226 2.38 -29.72 5.52
C VAL A 226 1.40 -28.84 4.74
N ILE A 227 1.52 -27.52 4.89
CA ILE A 227 0.55 -26.54 4.34
C ILE A 227 0.68 -26.44 2.82
N PHE A 228 1.90 -26.46 2.30
CA PHE A 228 2.17 -26.18 0.89
C PHE A 228 2.74 -27.40 0.13
N SER A 229 2.52 -27.43 -1.18
CA SER A 229 3.08 -28.45 -2.09
C SER A 229 4.58 -28.26 -2.32
N GLU A 230 5.26 -29.30 -2.78
CA GLU A 230 6.68 -29.23 -3.15
C GLU A 230 6.88 -28.39 -4.43
N HIS A 231 8.04 -27.76 -4.54
CA HIS A 231 8.44 -27.08 -5.78
C HIS A 231 9.27 -28.03 -6.63
N LEU A 232 8.92 -28.14 -7.91
CA LEU A 232 9.72 -28.91 -8.86
C LEU A 232 11.07 -28.22 -9.11
N PRO A 233 12.14 -29.00 -9.38
CA PRO A 233 13.43 -28.44 -9.74
C PRO A 233 13.37 -27.73 -11.10
N LEU A 234 14.23 -26.71 -11.28
CA LEU A 234 14.24 -25.86 -12.47
C LEU A 234 14.35 -26.65 -13.79
N SER A 235 15.10 -27.76 -13.80
CA SER A 235 15.25 -28.62 -14.99
C SER A 235 13.91 -29.22 -15.45
N LYS A 236 13.09 -29.72 -14.52
CA LYS A 236 11.74 -30.23 -14.82
C LYS A 236 10.78 -29.11 -15.23
N LEU A 237 10.90 -27.94 -14.62
CA LEU A 237 10.10 -26.77 -15.01
C LEU A 237 10.40 -26.36 -16.45
N GLN A 238 11.67 -26.22 -16.81
CA GLN A 238 12.10 -25.87 -18.17
C GLN A 238 11.69 -26.92 -19.20
N GLN A 239 11.79 -28.20 -18.86
CA GLN A 239 11.31 -29.29 -19.72
C GLN A 239 9.79 -29.19 -19.93
N GLY A 240 9.04 -28.97 -18.84
CA GLY A 240 7.58 -28.83 -18.88
C GLY A 240 7.10 -27.58 -19.65
N ILE A 241 7.87 -26.49 -19.61
CA ILE A 241 7.61 -25.29 -20.41
C ILE A 241 7.83 -25.59 -21.90
N LYS A 242 8.93 -26.27 -22.24
CA LYS A 242 9.22 -26.67 -23.63
C LYS A 242 8.21 -27.67 -24.19
N SER A 243 7.68 -28.57 -23.36
CA SER A 243 6.62 -29.50 -23.76
C SER A 243 5.22 -28.88 -23.74
N GLY A 244 5.07 -27.63 -23.29
CA GLY A 244 3.79 -26.93 -23.21
C GLY A 244 2.87 -27.35 -22.06
N THR A 245 3.35 -28.19 -21.14
CA THR A 245 2.56 -28.61 -19.95
C THR A 245 2.50 -27.51 -18.89
N TYR A 246 3.57 -26.71 -18.79
CA TYR A 246 3.65 -25.57 -17.87
C TYR A 246 3.79 -24.26 -18.64
N LEU A 247 3.23 -23.20 -18.08
CA LEU A 247 3.32 -21.85 -18.61
C LEU A 247 4.16 -21.00 -17.65
N GLN A 248 5.08 -20.21 -18.19
CA GLN A 248 5.86 -19.26 -17.41
C GLN A 248 5.21 -17.88 -17.42
N GLY A 249 5.25 -17.18 -16.30
CA GLY A 249 4.70 -15.83 -16.21
C GLY A 249 5.11 -15.09 -14.97
N THR A 250 4.74 -13.81 -14.92
CA THR A 250 4.99 -12.95 -13.76
C THR A 250 3.81 -13.02 -12.79
N PHE A 251 4.10 -13.35 -11.53
CA PHE A 251 3.10 -13.45 -10.47
C PHE A 251 2.73 -12.07 -9.91
N ARG A 252 1.42 -11.81 -9.78
CA ARG A 252 0.88 -10.56 -9.23
C ARG A 252 -0.20 -10.85 -8.19
N ALA A 253 0.17 -10.75 -6.92
CA ALA A 253 -0.80 -10.74 -5.82
C ALA A 253 -1.77 -9.55 -5.93
N SER A 254 -3.04 -9.79 -5.61
CA SER A 254 -4.05 -8.74 -5.49
C SER A 254 -3.82 -7.90 -4.23
N ARG A 255 -4.16 -6.60 -4.32
CA ARG A 255 -4.17 -5.70 -3.15
C ARG A 255 -5.44 -5.86 -2.30
N GLU A 256 -6.50 -6.36 -2.92
CA GLU A 256 -7.84 -6.45 -2.33
C GLU A 256 -8.08 -7.80 -1.66
N ASN A 257 -7.44 -8.88 -2.13
CA ASN A 257 -7.60 -10.23 -1.60
C ASN A 257 -6.28 -10.99 -1.61
N TYR A 258 -5.74 -11.32 -0.44
CA TYR A 258 -4.45 -12.03 -0.32
C TYR A 258 -4.52 -13.51 -0.76
N LEU A 259 -5.73 -14.07 -0.90
CA LEU A 259 -5.94 -15.42 -1.42
C LEU A 259 -6.05 -15.45 -2.95
N GLU A 260 -6.01 -14.29 -3.62
CA GLU A 260 -6.14 -14.17 -5.06
C GLU A 260 -4.89 -13.51 -5.68
N ALA A 261 -4.44 -14.08 -6.79
CA ALA A 261 -3.37 -13.52 -7.60
C ALA A 261 -3.63 -13.78 -9.08
N THR A 262 -2.98 -13.01 -9.94
CA THR A 262 -2.95 -13.26 -11.37
C THR A 262 -1.54 -13.54 -11.84
N VAL A 263 -1.41 -14.35 -12.88
CA VAL A 263 -0.16 -14.62 -13.57
C VAL A 263 -0.30 -14.15 -15.01
N TRP A 264 0.61 -13.27 -15.41
CA TRP A 264 0.69 -12.78 -16.78
C TRP A 264 1.68 -13.66 -17.54
N VAL A 265 1.16 -14.45 -18.48
CA VAL A 265 1.96 -15.39 -19.27
C VAL A 265 2.62 -14.63 -20.41
N HIS A 266 3.94 -14.77 -20.51
CA HIS A 266 4.72 -14.22 -21.62
C HIS A 266 4.75 -15.28 -22.73
N SER A 267 3.88 -15.17 -23.73
CA SER A 267 3.92 -15.99 -24.95
C SER A 267 4.39 -15.17 -26.15
N ASP A 268 5.10 -15.81 -27.09
CA ASP A 268 5.52 -15.18 -28.37
C ASP A 268 4.33 -14.87 -29.31
N THR A 269 3.14 -15.36 -29.00
CA THR A 269 1.87 -14.99 -29.65
C THR A 269 1.27 -13.77 -28.96
N GLU A 270 0.86 -12.75 -29.73
CA GLU A 270 0.47 -11.38 -29.32
C GLU A 270 -0.66 -11.23 -28.27
N GLU A 271 -1.26 -12.33 -27.79
CA GLU A 271 -2.27 -12.29 -26.73
C GLU A 271 -1.66 -12.59 -25.35
N ASN A 272 -1.42 -11.53 -24.56
CA ASN A 272 -1.08 -11.66 -23.14
C ASN A 272 -2.23 -12.37 -22.38
N LYS A 273 -2.06 -13.67 -22.10
CA LYS A 273 -3.05 -14.46 -21.37
C LYS A 273 -2.89 -14.28 -19.86
N GLU A 274 -3.95 -13.82 -19.19
CA GLU A 274 -4.01 -13.72 -17.74
C GLU A 274 -4.64 -14.98 -17.13
N ILE A 275 -3.95 -15.59 -16.17
CA ILE A 275 -4.41 -16.78 -15.42
C ILE A 275 -4.67 -16.38 -13.97
N ILE A 276 -5.83 -16.76 -13.44
CA ILE A 276 -6.19 -16.51 -12.04
C ILE A 276 -5.72 -17.65 -11.15
N LEU A 277 -5.19 -17.32 -9.97
CA LEU A 277 -4.81 -18.26 -8.93
C LEU A 277 -5.60 -17.91 -7.65
N GLN A 278 -6.26 -18.89 -7.05
CA GLN A 278 -7.01 -18.70 -5.80
C GLN A 278 -6.67 -19.78 -4.76
N GLY A 279 -6.52 -19.37 -3.50
CA GLY A 279 -6.24 -20.24 -2.36
C GLY A 279 -4.75 -20.45 -2.09
N LEU A 280 -4.36 -20.60 -0.81
CA LEU A 280 -2.96 -20.65 -0.38
C LEU A 280 -2.15 -21.77 -1.06
N LYS A 281 -2.79 -22.93 -1.25
CA LYS A 281 -2.17 -24.11 -1.90
C LYS A 281 -1.80 -23.84 -3.36
N ASN A 282 -2.63 -23.08 -4.09
CA ASN A 282 -2.40 -22.77 -5.51
C ASN A 282 -1.42 -21.61 -5.70
N LEU A 283 -1.40 -20.64 -4.78
CA LEU A 283 -0.40 -19.57 -4.76
C LEU A 283 1.02 -20.10 -4.46
N ASN A 284 1.11 -21.18 -3.68
CA ASN A 284 2.31 -21.98 -3.41
C ASN A 284 3.61 -21.18 -3.19
N ARG A 285 3.61 -20.31 -2.17
CA ARG A 285 4.79 -19.56 -1.71
C ARG A 285 5.42 -18.66 -2.79
N ALA A 286 4.64 -18.14 -3.74
CA ALA A 286 5.05 -17.09 -4.66
C ALA A 286 4.95 -15.70 -3.97
N VAL A 287 5.85 -14.78 -4.32
CA VAL A 287 5.84 -13.38 -3.85
C VAL A 287 5.61 -12.47 -5.06
N HIS A 288 5.01 -11.29 -4.83
CA HIS A 288 4.72 -10.31 -5.88
C HIS A 288 5.95 -10.06 -6.78
N GLU A 289 5.75 -10.12 -8.09
CA GLU A 289 6.77 -10.00 -9.16
C GLU A 289 7.76 -11.16 -9.33
N ASP A 290 7.56 -12.30 -8.65
CA ASP A 290 8.30 -13.51 -8.97
C ASP A 290 7.97 -14.04 -10.38
N ILE A 291 8.93 -14.73 -11.00
CA ILE A 291 8.70 -15.49 -12.23
C ILE A 291 8.38 -16.93 -11.83
N VAL A 292 7.16 -17.36 -12.14
CA VAL A 292 6.58 -18.63 -11.69
C VAL A 292 6.25 -19.53 -12.86
N ALA A 293 6.27 -20.84 -12.61
CA ALA A 293 5.74 -21.85 -13.52
C ALA A 293 4.35 -22.28 -13.03
N VAL A 294 3.35 -22.16 -13.90
CA VAL A 294 1.94 -22.44 -13.62
C VAL A 294 1.47 -23.62 -14.45
N GLU A 295 0.71 -24.50 -13.81
CA GLU A 295 -0.06 -25.56 -14.45
C GLU A 295 -1.53 -25.14 -14.48
N LEU A 296 -2.19 -25.30 -15.63
CA LEU A 296 -3.62 -24.99 -15.77
C LEU A 296 -4.46 -26.05 -15.08
N LEU A 297 -5.48 -25.60 -14.33
CA LEU A 297 -6.48 -26.49 -13.77
C LEU A 297 -7.51 -26.90 -14.84
N PRO A 298 -8.19 -28.04 -14.68
CA PRO A 298 -9.25 -28.45 -15.59
C PRO A 298 -10.37 -27.40 -15.64
N LYS A 299 -11.06 -27.30 -16.79
CA LYS A 299 -12.06 -26.23 -17.05
C LYS A 299 -13.21 -26.18 -16.04
N ASN A 300 -13.53 -27.29 -15.38
CA ASN A 300 -14.56 -27.36 -14.33
C ASN A 300 -14.15 -26.66 -13.02
N GLN A 301 -12.89 -26.27 -12.87
CA GLN A 301 -12.35 -25.54 -11.71
C GLN A 301 -12.00 -24.08 -12.07
N TRP A 302 -12.44 -23.60 -13.22
CA TRP A 302 -12.28 -22.20 -13.59
C TRP A 302 -13.19 -21.34 -12.70
N VAL A 303 -12.74 -20.13 -12.39
CA VAL A 303 -13.42 -19.21 -11.47
C VAL A 303 -13.50 -17.82 -12.09
N ALA A 304 -14.42 -17.00 -11.59
CA ALA A 304 -14.42 -15.56 -11.89
C ALA A 304 -13.63 -14.78 -10.83
N PRO A 305 -13.16 -13.57 -11.17
CA PRO A 305 -12.57 -12.65 -10.20
C PRO A 305 -13.51 -12.41 -9.01
N SER A 306 -12.99 -12.41 -7.79
CA SER A 306 -13.80 -12.13 -6.60
C SER A 306 -14.19 -10.64 -6.56
N SER A 307 -15.46 -10.34 -6.26
CA SER A 307 -15.90 -8.98 -5.94
C SER A 307 -15.74 -8.62 -4.46
N VAL A 308 -15.17 -9.52 -3.65
CA VAL A 308 -15.07 -9.38 -2.19
C VAL A 308 -13.66 -8.94 -1.79
N VAL A 309 -13.57 -7.84 -1.03
CA VAL A 309 -12.33 -7.35 -0.46
C VAL A 309 -12.02 -8.12 0.83
N LEU A 310 -10.89 -8.82 0.88
CA LEU A 310 -10.41 -9.57 2.05
C LEU A 310 -9.07 -9.03 2.52
N HIS A 311 -9.02 -8.58 3.78
CA HIS A 311 -7.77 -8.19 4.42
C HIS A 311 -7.29 -9.27 5.40
N ASP A 312 -5.98 -9.53 5.41
CA ASP A 312 -5.35 -10.37 6.42
C ASP A 312 -5.24 -9.59 7.75
N GLU A 313 -6.34 -9.54 8.48
CA GLU A 313 -6.42 -8.89 9.80
C GLU A 313 -5.76 -9.71 10.90
N GLY A 314 -5.14 -10.86 10.59
CA GLY A 314 -4.68 -11.88 11.54
C GLY A 314 -4.10 -11.31 12.83
N GLN A 315 -4.86 -11.34 13.92
CA GLN A 315 -4.29 -11.15 15.25
C GLN A 315 -3.81 -12.49 15.84
N ASN A 316 -4.20 -13.64 15.26
CA ASN A 316 -3.91 -14.96 15.80
C ASN A 316 -3.35 -15.91 14.74
N GLU A 317 -2.32 -16.68 15.10
CA GLU A 317 -1.72 -17.74 14.26
C GLU A 317 -2.63 -18.97 14.09
N ASP A 318 -3.75 -19.05 14.83
CA ASP A 318 -4.56 -20.27 15.02
C ASP A 318 -5.89 -20.33 14.19
N ASP A 319 -6.20 -19.33 13.36
CA ASP A 319 -7.50 -19.22 12.65
C ASP A 319 -7.59 -20.02 11.31
N VAL A 320 -7.08 -21.26 11.27
CA VAL A 320 -7.17 -22.10 10.04
C VAL A 320 -8.63 -22.43 9.67
N GLU A 321 -9.52 -22.57 10.66
CA GLU A 321 -10.93 -22.89 10.44
C GLU A 321 -11.72 -21.74 9.79
N LYS A 322 -11.46 -20.49 10.18
CA LYS A 322 -12.07 -19.30 9.54
C LYS A 322 -11.63 -19.13 8.08
N GLU A 323 -10.49 -19.68 7.70
CA GLU A 323 -9.99 -19.61 6.33
C GLU A 323 -10.67 -20.61 5.40
N GLU A 324 -10.95 -21.83 5.87
CA GLU A 324 -11.76 -22.77 5.10
C GLU A 324 -13.18 -22.25 4.88
N GLU A 325 -13.73 -21.51 5.83
CA GLU A 325 -15.00 -20.81 5.68
C GLU A 325 -14.91 -19.67 4.66
N ARG A 326 -13.83 -18.85 4.70
CA ARG A 326 -13.57 -17.81 3.68
C ARG A 326 -13.34 -18.38 2.28
N GLU A 327 -12.65 -19.51 2.16
CA GLU A 327 -12.47 -20.23 0.90
C GLU A 327 -13.81 -20.81 0.37
N ARG A 328 -14.75 -21.17 1.25
CA ARG A 328 -16.11 -21.56 0.86
C ARG A 328 -16.93 -20.37 0.37
N ILE A 329 -16.83 -19.21 1.02
CA ILE A 329 -17.52 -17.96 0.61
C ILE A 329 -17.13 -17.57 -0.83
N LEU A 330 -15.86 -17.76 -1.20
CA LEU A 330 -15.36 -17.47 -2.56
C LEU A 330 -15.92 -18.41 -3.65
N LYS A 331 -16.53 -19.55 -3.30
CA LYS A 331 -17.05 -20.56 -4.25
C LYS A 331 -18.54 -20.42 -4.58
N THR A 332 -19.20 -19.34 -4.16
CA THR A 332 -20.64 -19.14 -4.41
C THR A 332 -20.94 -19.03 -5.90
N ALA A 333 -22.08 -19.60 -6.35
CA ALA A 333 -22.43 -19.84 -7.75
C ALA A 333 -22.22 -18.62 -8.68
N VAL A 334 -21.32 -18.78 -9.65
CA VAL A 334 -20.91 -17.76 -10.62
C VAL A 334 -21.55 -18.03 -11.99
N ASN A 335 -21.93 -16.99 -12.70
CA ASN A 335 -22.42 -17.06 -14.08
C ASN A 335 -21.35 -17.65 -15.02
N GLU A 336 -21.66 -18.74 -15.75
CA GLU A 336 -20.70 -19.48 -16.60
C GLU A 336 -20.01 -18.60 -17.65
N LYS A 337 -20.65 -17.50 -18.08
CA LYS A 337 -20.10 -16.54 -19.05
C LYS A 337 -18.91 -15.73 -18.50
N MET A 338 -18.66 -15.72 -17.19
CA MET A 338 -17.60 -14.93 -16.55
C MET A 338 -16.38 -15.76 -16.09
N LEU A 339 -16.37 -17.06 -16.37
CA LEU A 339 -15.28 -17.96 -15.96
C LEU A 339 -13.99 -17.62 -16.71
N LYS A 340 -12.90 -17.42 -15.97
CA LYS A 340 -11.56 -17.19 -16.51
C LYS A 340 -10.63 -18.39 -16.23
N PRO A 341 -9.57 -18.59 -17.04
CA PRO A 341 -8.62 -19.66 -16.82
C PRO A 341 -7.99 -19.63 -15.42
N THR A 342 -8.03 -20.75 -14.72
CA THR A 342 -7.40 -20.92 -13.40
C THR A 342 -6.18 -21.84 -13.45
N GLY A 343 -5.23 -21.60 -12.56
CA GLY A 343 -4.02 -22.40 -12.47
C GLY A 343 -3.53 -22.63 -11.03
N ARG A 344 -2.43 -23.37 -10.91
CA ARG A 344 -1.65 -23.52 -9.68
C ARG A 344 -0.16 -23.35 -9.95
N VAL A 345 0.56 -22.76 -8.99
CA VAL A 345 2.02 -22.63 -9.05
C VAL A 345 2.67 -23.96 -8.66
N VAL A 346 3.49 -24.50 -9.56
CA VAL A 346 4.22 -25.78 -9.35
C VAL A 346 5.70 -25.58 -9.04
N GLY A 347 6.23 -24.37 -9.30
CA GLY A 347 7.61 -24.03 -8.98
C GLY A 347 7.93 -22.58 -9.31
N ILE A 348 9.09 -22.14 -8.84
CA ILE A 348 9.58 -20.77 -8.99
C ILE A 348 10.82 -20.80 -9.88
N ILE A 349 10.80 -20.02 -10.96
CA ILE A 349 11.88 -19.94 -11.94
C ILE A 349 12.91 -18.91 -11.47
N LYS A 350 12.45 -17.72 -11.07
CA LYS A 350 13.29 -16.63 -10.59
C LYS A 350 12.58 -15.89 -9.47
N ARG A 351 13.24 -15.78 -8.31
CA ARG A 351 12.81 -14.92 -7.21
C ARG A 351 13.17 -13.47 -7.50
N ASN A 352 12.27 -12.55 -7.18
CA ASN A 352 12.47 -11.11 -7.34
C ASN A 352 12.23 -10.38 -6.00
N TRP A 353 12.92 -10.84 -4.96
CA TRP A 353 12.79 -10.26 -3.63
C TRP A 353 13.59 -8.97 -3.49
N ARG A 354 13.07 -8.06 -2.68
CA ARG A 354 13.71 -6.81 -2.28
C ARG A 354 13.59 -6.64 -0.77
N PRO A 355 14.35 -5.72 -0.16
CA PRO A 355 14.02 -5.25 1.18
C PRO A 355 12.60 -4.65 1.21
N TYR A 356 11.84 -5.01 2.25
CA TYR A 356 10.49 -4.51 2.50
C TYR A 356 10.46 -3.69 3.78
N CYS A 357 9.83 -2.52 3.73
CA CYS A 357 9.57 -1.66 4.88
C CYS A 357 8.31 -2.13 5.60
N GLY A 358 8.23 -1.92 6.91
CA GLY A 358 7.08 -2.33 7.71
C GLY A 358 7.30 -2.11 9.20
N MET A 359 6.57 -2.84 10.03
CA MET A 359 6.68 -2.77 11.49
C MET A 359 6.73 -4.16 12.10
N LEU A 360 7.32 -4.22 13.30
CA LEU A 360 7.36 -5.42 14.10
C LEU A 360 6.09 -5.56 14.95
N SER A 361 5.37 -6.66 14.74
CA SER A 361 4.32 -7.14 15.63
C SER A 361 4.96 -8.12 16.63
N LYS A 362 5.23 -7.63 17.85
CA LYS A 362 5.89 -8.45 18.87
C LYS A 362 4.96 -9.55 19.37
N SER A 363 5.53 -10.69 19.77
CA SER A 363 4.81 -11.67 20.58
C SER A 363 4.58 -11.08 21.97
N ASP A 364 3.45 -11.38 22.57
CA ASP A 364 3.17 -11.03 23.96
C ASP A 364 4.15 -11.69 24.96
N ILE A 365 4.82 -12.77 24.55
CA ILE A 365 5.88 -13.41 25.34
C ILE A 365 7.17 -12.59 25.22
N LYS A 366 7.52 -11.86 26.29
CA LYS A 366 8.70 -10.99 26.36
C LYS A 366 10.02 -11.69 26.05
N GLU A 367 10.16 -12.98 26.38
CA GLU A 367 11.39 -13.74 26.14
C GLU A 367 11.44 -14.40 24.75
N SER A 368 10.38 -14.27 23.95
CA SER A 368 10.37 -14.81 22.59
C SER A 368 11.45 -14.13 21.76
N ARG A 369 12.05 -14.89 20.85
CA ARG A 369 12.98 -14.36 19.83
C ARG A 369 12.32 -14.29 18.46
N ARG A 370 11.24 -15.04 18.26
CA ARG A 370 10.49 -15.10 17.01
C ARG A 370 9.35 -14.11 17.09
N HIS A 371 9.33 -13.21 16.12
CA HIS A 371 8.37 -12.13 16.02
C HIS A 371 7.84 -12.07 14.60
N LEU A 372 6.66 -11.48 14.44
CA LEU A 372 6.04 -11.33 13.15
C LEU A 372 6.27 -9.90 12.64
N PHE A 373 6.73 -9.76 11.42
CA PHE A 373 6.89 -8.50 10.74
C PHE A 373 5.75 -8.33 9.74
N THR A 374 5.09 -7.18 9.80
CA THR A 374 4.02 -6.82 8.87
C THR A 374 4.59 -5.83 7.85
N PRO A 375 4.69 -6.19 6.55
CA PRO A 375 5.14 -5.28 5.50
C PRO A 375 4.15 -4.15 5.24
N ALA A 376 4.64 -3.01 4.76
CA ALA A 376 3.81 -1.89 4.33
C ALA A 376 3.05 -2.20 3.03
N ASP A 377 3.60 -3.02 2.13
CA ASP A 377 2.86 -3.47 0.96
C ASP A 377 1.98 -4.67 1.30
N LYS A 378 0.66 -4.48 1.23
CA LYS A 378 -0.36 -5.52 1.49
C LYS A 378 -0.27 -6.74 0.56
N ARG A 379 0.43 -6.62 -0.57
CA ARG A 379 0.69 -7.73 -1.50
C ARG A 379 1.74 -8.71 -0.97
N ILE A 380 2.47 -8.33 0.07
CA ILE A 380 3.54 -9.12 0.66
C ILE A 380 3.01 -9.77 1.95
N PRO A 381 3.15 -11.10 2.11
CA PRO A 381 2.74 -11.77 3.33
C PRO A 381 3.59 -11.32 4.52
N ARG A 382 3.06 -11.47 5.72
CA ARG A 382 3.81 -11.23 6.95
C ARG A 382 5.03 -12.14 7.03
N ILE A 383 6.12 -11.65 7.61
CA ILE A 383 7.42 -12.33 7.62
C ILE A 383 7.80 -12.66 9.05
N ARG A 384 8.21 -13.91 9.32
CA ARG A 384 8.74 -14.27 10.64
C ARG A 384 10.22 -13.93 10.71
N ILE A 385 10.59 -13.13 11.70
CA ILE A 385 11.99 -12.73 11.93
C ILE A 385 12.48 -13.21 13.30
N GLU A 386 13.78 -13.43 13.43
CA GLU A 386 14.43 -13.72 14.71
C GLU A 386 15.24 -12.52 15.19
N THR A 387 14.80 -11.88 16.28
CA THR A 387 15.50 -10.74 16.89
C THR A 387 15.38 -10.74 18.41
N ARG A 388 16.38 -10.17 19.08
CA ARG A 388 16.35 -9.92 20.54
C ARG A 388 16.00 -8.47 20.88
N GLN A 389 15.86 -7.61 19.87
CA GLN A 389 15.63 -6.17 20.01
C GLN A 389 14.14 -5.81 19.88
N ALA A 390 13.24 -6.74 20.16
CA ALA A 390 11.81 -6.57 19.89
C ALA A 390 11.22 -5.32 20.56
N SER A 391 11.61 -5.04 21.80
CA SER A 391 11.16 -3.87 22.55
C SER A 391 11.60 -2.53 21.95
N THR A 392 12.79 -2.46 21.36
CA THR A 392 13.31 -1.20 20.76
C THR A 392 12.81 -0.95 19.34
N LEU A 393 12.37 -2.01 18.65
CA LEU A 393 11.87 -1.95 17.27
C LEU A 393 10.35 -1.80 17.21
N GLU A 394 9.65 -2.00 18.32
CA GLU A 394 8.21 -1.75 18.45
C GLU A 394 7.90 -0.26 18.20
N GLY A 395 6.82 0.02 17.48
CA GLY A 395 6.41 1.39 17.15
C GLY A 395 7.30 2.10 16.11
N ARG A 396 8.32 1.41 15.56
CA ARG A 396 9.26 1.97 14.57
C ARG A 396 9.11 1.31 13.20
N ARG A 397 9.39 2.08 12.16
CA ARG A 397 9.49 1.59 10.78
C ARG A 397 10.84 0.90 10.59
N ILE A 398 10.81 -0.35 10.14
CA ILE A 398 12.02 -1.17 9.93
C ILE A 398 12.01 -1.81 8.55
N ILE A 399 13.20 -2.19 8.08
CA ILE A 399 13.41 -2.92 6.83
C ILE A 399 13.74 -4.38 7.13
N VAL A 400 13.05 -5.29 6.44
CA VAL A 400 13.27 -6.74 6.52
C VAL A 400 13.44 -7.31 5.11
N SER A 401 14.37 -8.25 4.95
CA SER A 401 14.55 -9.02 3.72
C SER A 401 14.08 -10.46 3.93
N ILE A 402 13.46 -11.05 2.90
CA ILE A 402 13.04 -12.45 2.91
C ILE A 402 14.25 -13.35 2.58
N ASP A 403 14.43 -14.41 3.36
CA ASP A 403 15.51 -15.40 3.15
C ASP A 403 15.00 -16.68 2.49
N GLY A 404 13.77 -17.09 2.81
CA GLY A 404 13.24 -18.36 2.40
C GLY A 404 11.84 -18.63 2.92
N TRP A 405 11.10 -19.47 2.22
CA TRP A 405 9.76 -19.89 2.64
C TRP A 405 9.68 -21.42 2.72
N PRO A 406 9.80 -22.01 3.92
CA PRO A 406 9.80 -23.45 4.09
C PRO A 406 8.37 -24.02 4.00
N ARG A 407 8.27 -25.30 3.62
CA ARG A 407 7.00 -25.99 3.31
C ARG A 407 6.03 -26.08 4.49
N ASN A 408 6.57 -26.13 5.71
CA ASN A 408 5.86 -26.31 6.97
C ASN A 408 5.45 -24.99 7.64
N SER A 409 5.76 -23.84 7.03
CA SER A 409 5.49 -22.54 7.63
C SER A 409 4.52 -21.75 6.78
N ARG A 410 3.45 -21.26 7.40
CA ARG A 410 2.52 -20.31 6.77
C ARG A 410 3.23 -19.03 6.36
N TYR A 411 4.18 -18.54 7.15
CA TYR A 411 4.92 -17.30 6.86
C TYR A 411 6.34 -17.59 6.39
N PRO A 412 6.92 -16.76 5.47
CA PRO A 412 8.33 -16.80 5.15
C PRO A 412 9.20 -16.45 6.36
N ASN A 413 10.45 -16.90 6.33
CA ASN A 413 11.50 -16.45 7.24
C ASN A 413 12.26 -15.29 6.60
N GLY A 414 12.64 -14.31 7.42
CA GLY A 414 13.48 -13.20 7.00
C GLY A 414 14.35 -12.66 8.12
N HIS A 415 15.16 -11.66 7.79
CA HIS A 415 16.06 -10.98 8.71
C HIS A 415 15.91 -9.46 8.66
N PHE A 416 16.19 -8.84 9.81
CA PHE A 416 16.22 -7.38 9.95
C PHE A 416 17.46 -6.78 9.28
N VAL A 417 17.27 -5.66 8.58
CA VAL A 417 18.35 -4.95 7.85
C VAL A 417 18.67 -3.61 8.51
N LYS A 418 17.67 -2.73 8.65
CA LYS A 418 17.85 -1.34 9.10
C LYS A 418 16.61 -0.84 9.84
N ASN A 419 16.82 0.01 10.84
CA ASN A 419 15.77 0.80 11.48
C ASN A 419 15.71 2.20 10.83
N LEU A 420 14.52 2.65 10.45
CA LEU A 420 14.31 3.94 9.79
C LEU A 420 14.00 5.04 10.80
N GLY A 421 13.02 4.81 11.68
CA GLY A 421 12.56 5.82 12.63
C GLY A 421 11.19 5.51 13.22
N GLU A 422 10.59 6.46 13.92
CA GLU A 422 9.27 6.29 14.55
C GLU A 422 8.14 6.46 13.54
N VAL A 423 6.99 5.81 13.79
CA VAL A 423 5.83 5.93 12.91
C VAL A 423 5.21 7.33 13.04
N GLY A 424 4.88 7.93 11.91
CA GLY A 424 4.28 9.27 11.84
C GLY A 424 5.29 10.42 11.80
N ASP A 425 6.58 10.12 12.01
CA ASP A 425 7.67 11.06 11.70
C ASP A 425 7.77 11.28 10.19
N LYS A 426 7.94 12.53 9.77
CA LYS A 426 7.82 12.95 8.37
C LYS A 426 8.96 12.38 7.54
N GLU A 427 10.18 12.54 8.02
CA GLU A 427 11.40 12.03 7.40
C GLU A 427 11.34 10.50 7.27
N THR A 428 10.89 9.81 8.32
CA THR A 428 10.73 8.35 8.34
C THR A 428 9.72 7.86 7.31
N GLU A 429 8.51 8.42 7.28
CA GLU A 429 7.47 8.00 6.32
C GLU A 429 7.88 8.34 4.88
N THR A 430 8.59 9.45 4.68
CA THR A 430 9.14 9.80 3.37
C THR A 430 10.27 8.86 2.93
N GLU A 431 11.15 8.38 3.82
CA GLU A 431 12.14 7.34 3.47
C GLU A 431 11.45 6.00 3.16
N VAL A 432 10.43 5.61 3.95
CA VAL A 432 9.64 4.39 3.74
C VAL A 432 8.97 4.39 2.35
N LEU A 433 8.27 5.47 1.98
CA LEU A 433 7.59 5.52 0.67
C LEU A 433 8.59 5.53 -0.49
N LEU A 434 9.78 6.12 -0.32
CA LEU A 434 10.82 6.10 -1.35
C LEU A 434 11.36 4.67 -1.55
N LEU A 435 11.63 3.95 -0.45
CA LEU A 435 12.09 2.56 -0.50
C LEU A 435 11.05 1.60 -1.08
N GLU A 436 9.78 1.74 -0.68
CA GLU A 436 8.70 0.86 -1.18
C GLU A 436 8.44 0.99 -2.68
N HIS A 437 8.67 2.19 -3.23
CA HIS A 437 8.54 2.45 -4.67
C HIS A 437 9.88 2.35 -5.40
N ASP A 438 10.93 1.82 -4.78
CA ASP A 438 12.28 1.73 -5.35
C ASP A 438 12.74 3.07 -5.96
N VAL A 439 12.61 4.18 -5.23
CA VAL A 439 13.13 5.48 -5.66
C VAL A 439 14.52 5.67 -5.06
N PRO A 440 15.59 5.67 -5.87
CA PRO A 440 16.95 5.86 -5.39
C PRO A 440 17.12 7.28 -4.83
N HIS A 441 17.27 7.40 -3.52
CA HIS A 441 17.39 8.66 -2.79
C HIS A 441 18.74 8.81 -2.08
N GLN A 442 19.70 7.95 -2.42
CA GLN A 442 21.07 8.06 -1.93
C GLN A 442 21.75 9.32 -2.49
N PRO A 443 22.71 9.92 -1.76
CA PRO A 443 23.51 11.00 -2.30
C PRO A 443 24.33 10.52 -3.50
N PHE A 444 24.69 11.46 -4.38
CA PHE A 444 25.56 11.15 -5.52
C PHE A 444 26.95 10.69 -5.04
N SER A 445 27.49 9.64 -5.66
CA SER A 445 28.79 9.10 -5.30
C SER A 445 29.93 10.04 -5.73
N GLN A 446 31.10 9.90 -5.11
CA GLN A 446 32.26 10.72 -5.46
C GLN A 446 32.69 10.54 -6.93
N ALA A 447 32.51 9.34 -7.49
CA ALA A 447 32.77 9.07 -8.91
C ALA A 447 31.86 9.92 -9.82
N VAL A 448 30.58 10.05 -9.48
CA VAL A 448 29.63 10.92 -10.20
C VAL A 448 30.06 12.39 -10.09
N LEU A 449 30.40 12.84 -8.88
CA LEU A 449 30.82 14.24 -8.64
C LEU A 449 32.12 14.58 -9.37
N SER A 450 33.02 13.61 -9.59
CA SER A 450 34.29 13.83 -10.29
C SER A 450 34.13 14.19 -11.78
N PHE A 451 32.99 13.83 -12.38
CA PHE A 451 32.67 14.16 -13.77
C PHE A 451 31.97 15.52 -13.92
N LEU A 452 31.68 16.21 -12.82
CA LEU A 452 31.16 17.58 -12.89
C LEU A 452 32.25 18.54 -13.38
N PRO A 453 31.87 19.59 -14.14
CA PRO A 453 32.83 20.62 -14.53
C PRO A 453 33.37 21.32 -13.28
N LYS A 454 34.64 21.73 -13.35
CA LYS A 454 35.29 22.47 -12.27
C LYS A 454 34.67 23.86 -12.14
N MET A 455 34.49 24.31 -10.91
CA MET A 455 34.08 25.69 -10.62
C MET A 455 35.33 26.56 -10.38
N PRO A 456 35.33 27.83 -10.83
CA PRO A 456 34.26 28.51 -11.59
C PRO A 456 34.15 28.03 -13.04
N TRP A 457 32.92 27.94 -13.56
CA TRP A 457 32.64 27.57 -14.96
C TRP A 457 32.20 28.79 -15.78
N SER A 458 32.72 28.89 -17.00
CA SER A 458 32.35 29.90 -17.99
C SER A 458 32.32 29.28 -19.39
N ILE A 459 31.52 29.86 -20.29
CA ILE A 459 31.44 29.40 -21.68
C ILE A 459 32.79 29.59 -22.37
N THR A 460 33.30 28.55 -23.03
CA THR A 460 34.59 28.59 -23.73
C THR A 460 34.42 28.77 -25.23
N GLU A 461 35.46 29.23 -25.93
CA GLU A 461 35.45 29.31 -27.40
C GLU A 461 35.25 27.94 -28.07
N LYS A 462 35.71 26.86 -27.41
CA LYS A 462 35.48 25.49 -27.89
C LYS A 462 34.00 25.12 -27.87
N ASP A 463 33.26 25.58 -26.86
CA ASP A 463 31.82 25.34 -26.74
C ASP A 463 31.03 26.10 -27.81
N MET A 464 31.56 27.25 -28.28
CA MET A 464 30.94 28.11 -29.28
C MET A 464 31.08 27.59 -30.73
N LYS A 465 32.07 26.74 -31.03
CA LYS A 465 32.43 26.37 -32.42
C LYS A 465 31.27 25.84 -33.26
N ASN A 466 30.41 25.00 -32.66
CA ASN A 466 29.24 24.40 -33.31
C ASN A 466 27.92 24.98 -32.75
N ARG A 467 27.96 26.18 -32.16
CA ARG A 467 26.80 26.83 -31.54
C ARG A 467 26.55 28.18 -32.17
N GLU A 468 25.28 28.51 -32.30
CA GLU A 468 24.86 29.85 -32.68
C GLU A 468 24.75 30.77 -31.46
N ASP A 469 25.15 32.03 -31.64
CA ASP A 469 25.01 33.06 -30.62
C ASP A 469 23.64 33.74 -30.72
N LEU A 470 22.77 33.45 -29.75
CA LEU A 470 21.42 33.99 -29.66
C LEU A 470 21.25 34.93 -28.45
N ARG A 471 22.34 35.39 -27.83
CA ARG A 471 22.30 36.23 -26.61
C ARG A 471 21.68 37.61 -26.82
N HIS A 472 21.62 38.06 -28.07
CA HIS A 472 20.98 39.30 -28.49
C HIS A 472 19.44 39.22 -28.49
N LEU A 473 18.85 38.02 -28.45
CA LEU A 473 17.41 37.83 -28.45
C LEU A 473 16.79 38.13 -27.08
N CYS A 474 15.53 38.55 -27.11
CA CYS A 474 14.73 38.78 -25.92
C CYS A 474 14.01 37.48 -25.51
N VAL A 475 14.72 36.64 -24.76
CA VAL A 475 14.24 35.35 -24.26
C VAL A 475 13.76 35.49 -22.82
N CYS A 476 12.66 34.83 -22.45
CA CYS A 476 12.19 34.73 -21.07
C CYS A 476 11.75 33.31 -20.71
N SER A 477 11.81 32.95 -19.43
CA SER A 477 11.22 31.70 -18.91
C SER A 477 9.95 31.98 -18.11
N VAL A 478 9.01 31.03 -18.10
CA VAL A 478 7.75 31.12 -17.35
C VAL A 478 7.55 29.83 -16.56
N ASP A 479 7.73 29.92 -15.25
CA ASP A 479 7.86 28.76 -14.37
C ASP A 479 6.88 28.81 -13.18
N PRO A 480 6.65 27.68 -12.49
CA PRO A 480 5.98 27.68 -11.19
C PRO A 480 6.77 28.49 -10.13
N PRO A 481 6.10 29.05 -9.11
CA PRO A 481 6.77 29.71 -7.99
C PRO A 481 7.73 28.74 -7.27
N GLY A 482 8.96 29.19 -7.04
CA GLY A 482 10.01 28.42 -6.36
C GLY A 482 10.80 27.45 -7.25
N CYS A 483 10.62 27.49 -8.57
CA CYS A 483 11.38 26.66 -9.52
C CYS A 483 12.88 27.02 -9.48
N THR A 484 13.74 26.02 -9.36
CA THR A 484 15.21 26.17 -9.44
C THR A 484 15.82 25.49 -10.65
N ASP A 485 15.12 24.51 -11.23
CA ASP A 485 15.48 23.70 -12.37
C ASP A 485 14.76 24.17 -13.66
N ILE A 486 15.03 25.42 -14.06
CA ILE A 486 14.44 26.02 -15.28
C ILE A 486 15.02 25.35 -16.53
N ASP A 487 14.26 24.46 -17.16
CA ASP A 487 14.63 23.73 -18.38
C ASP A 487 14.39 24.53 -19.66
N ASP A 488 13.30 25.31 -19.71
CA ASP A 488 12.79 25.92 -20.93
C ASP A 488 12.75 27.45 -20.89
N ALA A 489 12.96 28.05 -22.05
CA ALA A 489 12.80 29.48 -22.27
C ALA A 489 12.25 29.74 -23.68
N LEU A 490 11.54 30.85 -23.84
CA LEU A 490 10.72 31.16 -25.00
C LEU A 490 11.05 32.55 -25.54
N HIS A 491 10.90 32.72 -26.86
CA HIS A 491 10.79 34.05 -27.46
C HIS A 491 9.84 34.04 -28.66
N CYS A 492 9.30 35.21 -28.97
CA CYS A 492 8.62 35.52 -30.21
C CYS A 492 9.08 36.89 -30.71
N ARG A 493 9.46 36.97 -31.98
CA ARG A 493 9.92 38.20 -32.64
C ARG A 493 9.29 38.30 -34.01
N GLU A 494 8.87 39.50 -34.39
CA GLU A 494 8.39 39.80 -35.73
C GLU A 494 9.57 40.02 -36.69
N LEU A 495 9.49 39.41 -37.87
CA LEU A 495 10.47 39.50 -38.93
C LEU A 495 10.09 40.61 -39.94
N GLU A 496 11.06 41.05 -40.74
CA GLU A 496 10.86 42.15 -41.71
C GLU A 496 9.82 41.80 -42.80
N ASN A 497 9.62 40.51 -43.09
CA ASN A 497 8.63 40.00 -44.04
C ASN A 497 7.20 39.93 -43.47
N GLY A 498 7.01 40.26 -42.18
CA GLY A 498 5.72 40.18 -41.48
C GLY A 498 5.40 38.81 -40.88
N ASP A 499 6.29 37.82 -41.03
CA ASP A 499 6.17 36.54 -40.32
C ASP A 499 6.73 36.65 -38.89
N LEU A 500 6.44 35.65 -38.07
CA LEU A 500 6.90 35.56 -36.68
C LEU A 500 7.96 34.47 -36.54
N GLU A 501 9.11 34.82 -35.98
CA GLU A 501 10.09 33.86 -35.48
C GLU A 501 9.74 33.50 -34.04
N VAL A 502 9.50 32.21 -33.79
CA VAL A 502 9.22 31.66 -32.46
C VAL A 502 10.30 30.67 -32.08
N GLY A 503 10.89 30.82 -30.91
CA GLY A 503 11.91 29.90 -30.40
C GLY A 503 11.52 29.27 -29.07
N VAL A 504 11.73 27.96 -28.99
CA VAL A 504 11.80 27.20 -27.73
C VAL A 504 13.26 26.83 -27.51
N HIS A 505 13.82 27.25 -26.38
CA HIS A 505 15.20 27.02 -25.99
C HIS A 505 15.23 26.11 -24.77
N ILE A 506 15.85 24.94 -24.89
CA ILE A 506 15.92 23.93 -23.82
C ILE A 506 17.35 23.84 -23.32
N ALA A 507 17.55 23.70 -22.01
CA ALA A 507 18.88 23.49 -21.41
C ALA A 507 19.65 22.34 -22.07
N ASP A 508 20.88 22.59 -22.53
CA ASP A 508 21.70 21.56 -23.21
C ASP A 508 22.47 20.68 -22.21
N VAL A 509 21.73 19.85 -21.48
CA VAL A 509 22.29 18.92 -20.49
C VAL A 509 23.19 17.86 -21.15
N SER A 510 22.92 17.51 -22.42
CA SER A 510 23.70 16.52 -23.19
C SER A 510 25.18 16.91 -23.37
N HIS A 511 25.49 18.20 -23.27
CA HIS A 511 26.85 18.70 -23.30
C HIS A 511 27.64 18.28 -22.04
N PHE A 512 27.02 18.35 -20.87
CA PHE A 512 27.65 18.03 -19.59
C PHE A 512 27.63 16.52 -19.28
N ILE A 513 26.56 15.81 -19.67
CA ILE A 513 26.42 14.38 -19.44
C ILE A 513 26.81 13.61 -20.70
N ARG A 514 28.07 13.19 -20.77
CA ARG A 514 28.60 12.33 -21.84
C ARG A 514 28.25 10.85 -21.61
N PRO A 515 27.95 10.09 -22.67
CA PRO A 515 27.51 8.69 -22.56
C PRO A 515 28.58 7.80 -21.91
N GLY A 516 28.13 6.81 -21.13
CA GLY A 516 28.97 5.75 -20.55
C GLY A 516 29.74 6.14 -19.29
N ASN A 517 29.75 7.42 -18.88
CA ASN A 517 30.37 7.85 -17.63
C ASN A 517 29.49 7.52 -16.40
N ALA A 518 30.03 7.69 -15.19
CA ALA A 518 29.28 7.37 -13.96
C ALA A 518 28.06 8.28 -13.75
N LEU A 519 28.12 9.54 -14.19
CA LEU A 519 27.01 10.49 -14.11
C LEU A 519 25.84 10.07 -15.01
N ASP A 520 26.13 9.60 -16.21
CA ASP A 520 25.18 9.06 -17.18
C ASP A 520 24.50 7.79 -16.67
N GLN A 521 25.28 6.85 -16.12
CA GLN A 521 24.74 5.63 -15.51
C GLN A 521 23.83 5.94 -14.32
N GLU A 522 24.21 6.90 -13.47
CA GLU A 522 23.39 7.32 -12.33
C GLU A 522 22.09 8.02 -12.79
N SER A 523 22.16 8.90 -13.79
CA SER A 523 20.98 9.55 -14.37
C SER A 523 20.06 8.55 -15.07
N ALA A 524 20.60 7.54 -15.77
CA ALA A 524 19.83 6.44 -16.36
C ALA A 524 19.16 5.57 -15.29
N ARG A 525 19.86 5.29 -14.19
CA ARG A 525 19.33 4.53 -13.04
C ARG A 525 18.17 5.25 -12.37
N ARG A 526 18.29 6.56 -12.12
CA ARG A 526 17.21 7.39 -11.56
C ARG A 526 16.06 7.58 -12.55
N GLY A 527 16.37 7.82 -13.82
CA GLY A 527 15.44 7.92 -14.95
C GLY A 527 14.59 9.20 -14.98
N THR A 528 14.12 9.66 -13.82
CA THR A 528 13.33 10.89 -13.65
C THR A 528 13.60 11.52 -12.28
N THR A 529 13.52 12.85 -12.19
CA THR A 529 13.41 13.55 -10.90
C THR A 529 12.05 13.24 -10.28
N VAL A 530 12.03 12.98 -8.96
CA VAL A 530 10.80 12.67 -8.20
C VAL A 530 10.43 13.87 -7.33
N TYR A 531 9.23 14.42 -7.54
CA TYR A 531 8.71 15.54 -6.77
C TYR A 531 7.74 15.01 -5.70
N LEU A 532 8.04 15.29 -4.44
CA LEU A 532 7.19 15.03 -3.28
C LEU A 532 6.66 16.37 -2.75
N CYS A 533 5.80 16.36 -1.74
CA CYS A 533 5.22 17.60 -1.20
C CYS A 533 6.28 18.54 -0.59
N GLU A 534 7.25 17.98 0.12
CA GLU A 534 8.29 18.73 0.85
C GLU A 534 9.64 18.77 0.11
N LYS A 535 9.95 17.75 -0.69
CA LYS A 535 11.29 17.52 -1.22
C LYS A 535 11.29 17.05 -2.66
N ARG A 536 12.40 17.30 -3.33
CA ARG A 536 12.68 16.87 -4.70
C ARG A 536 13.89 15.94 -4.69
N ILE A 537 13.77 14.78 -5.33
CA ILE A 537 14.88 13.84 -5.51
C ILE A 537 15.40 13.98 -6.93
N ASP A 538 16.54 14.66 -7.07
CA ASP A 538 17.09 15.06 -8.36
C ASP A 538 17.67 13.89 -9.15
N MET A 539 17.45 13.89 -10.46
CA MET A 539 18.10 12.97 -11.40
C MET A 539 19.59 13.30 -11.62
N VAL A 540 19.94 14.60 -11.57
CA VAL A 540 21.29 15.12 -11.76
C VAL A 540 21.73 15.93 -10.54
N PRO A 541 23.05 16.06 -10.27
CA PRO A 541 23.53 16.85 -9.13
C PRO A 541 23.07 18.31 -9.16
N GLU A 542 22.84 18.89 -7.97
CA GLU A 542 22.34 20.27 -7.80
C GLU A 542 23.14 21.33 -8.56
N LEU A 543 24.46 21.14 -8.66
CA LEU A 543 25.35 22.03 -9.43
C LEU A 543 24.94 22.09 -10.92
N LEU A 544 24.51 20.98 -11.50
CA LEU A 544 24.01 20.97 -12.88
C LEU A 544 22.57 21.46 -12.96
N SER A 545 21.66 20.92 -12.14
CA SER A 545 20.22 21.24 -12.23
C SER A 545 19.92 22.70 -11.91
N SER A 546 20.41 23.22 -10.79
CA SER A 546 20.03 24.55 -10.28
C SER A 546 20.95 25.68 -10.74
N ASN A 547 22.11 25.37 -11.33
CA ASN A 547 23.10 26.38 -11.71
C ASN A 547 23.52 26.32 -13.18
N LEU A 548 24.26 25.28 -13.58
CA LEU A 548 24.95 25.28 -14.88
C LEU A 548 24.01 25.05 -16.07
N CYS A 549 23.01 24.18 -15.91
CA CYS A 549 22.04 23.89 -16.97
C CYS A 549 20.82 24.81 -16.89
N SER A 550 20.40 25.21 -15.69
CA SER A 550 19.23 26.08 -15.52
C SER A 550 19.39 27.40 -16.28
N LEU A 551 18.36 27.75 -17.05
CA LEU A 551 18.30 28.95 -17.89
C LEU A 551 17.97 30.22 -17.07
N ARG A 552 18.80 30.48 -16.06
CA ARG A 552 18.67 31.61 -15.14
C ARG A 552 18.74 32.96 -15.87
N SER A 553 18.05 33.95 -15.32
CA SER A 553 18.04 35.31 -15.86
C SER A 553 19.42 35.98 -15.79
N ASN A 554 19.73 36.74 -16.84
CA ASN A 554 20.93 37.55 -17.04
C ASN A 554 22.27 36.81 -16.98
N VAL A 555 22.27 35.49 -17.24
CA VAL A 555 23.50 34.69 -17.33
C VAL A 555 23.51 33.91 -18.64
N ASP A 556 24.68 33.87 -19.30
CA ASP A 556 24.85 33.09 -20.51
C ASP A 556 24.78 31.59 -20.20
N ARG A 557 24.00 30.85 -20.99
CA ARG A 557 23.74 29.42 -20.81
C ARG A 557 23.70 28.68 -22.15
N LEU A 558 24.15 27.43 -22.11
CA LEU A 558 24.11 26.53 -23.27
C LEU A 558 22.69 25.99 -23.44
N ALA A 559 22.16 26.06 -24.66
CA ALA A 559 20.82 25.59 -24.99
C ALA A 559 20.81 24.76 -26.29
N PHE A 560 19.76 23.97 -26.44
CA PHE A 560 19.31 23.39 -27.69
C PHE A 560 18.04 24.13 -28.10
N SER A 561 18.11 24.86 -29.22
CA SER A 561 17.02 25.69 -29.71
C SER A 561 16.27 25.01 -30.85
N CYS A 562 14.94 25.01 -30.74
CA CYS A 562 14.01 24.76 -31.83
C CYS A 562 13.37 26.09 -32.21
N ILE A 563 13.58 26.51 -33.45
CA ILE A 563 13.15 27.81 -33.96
C ILE A 563 12.24 27.56 -35.17
N TRP A 564 11.07 28.18 -35.15
CA TRP A 564 10.10 28.15 -36.23
C TRP A 564 9.91 29.54 -36.82
N GLU A 565 9.76 29.59 -38.13
CA GLU A 565 9.16 30.72 -38.82
C GLU A 565 7.68 30.38 -39.02
N MET A 566 6.80 31.21 -38.48
CA MET A 566 5.35 30.99 -38.44
C MET A 566 4.61 32.23 -38.91
N ASN A 567 3.54 32.04 -39.67
CA ASN A 567 2.63 33.13 -39.98
C ASN A 567 1.72 33.47 -38.78
N HIS A 568 0.93 34.54 -38.87
CA HIS A 568 -0.03 34.92 -37.82
C HIS A 568 -1.15 33.90 -37.58
N ASN A 569 -1.36 32.94 -38.50
CA ASN A 569 -2.28 31.81 -38.34
C ASN A 569 -1.62 30.61 -37.62
N ALA A 570 -0.41 30.78 -37.08
CA ALA A 570 0.36 29.74 -36.42
C ALA A 570 0.63 28.50 -37.30
N GLU A 571 0.82 28.69 -38.60
CA GLU A 571 1.28 27.65 -39.52
C GLU A 571 2.80 27.69 -39.61
N ILE A 572 3.45 26.53 -39.53
CA ILE A 572 4.91 26.43 -39.60
C ILE A 572 5.33 26.50 -41.07
N LEU A 573 6.12 27.52 -41.42
CA LEU A 573 6.72 27.68 -42.75
C LEU A 573 8.09 27.00 -42.81
N LYS A 574 8.91 27.21 -41.77
CA LYS A 574 10.25 26.66 -41.66
C LYS A 574 10.55 26.23 -40.23
N THR A 575 11.26 25.12 -40.08
CA THR A 575 11.75 24.62 -38.78
C THR A 575 13.27 24.53 -38.81
N ARG A 576 13.91 24.96 -37.73
CA ARG A 576 15.36 24.92 -37.56
C ARG A 576 15.71 24.40 -36.17
N PHE A 577 16.63 23.44 -36.11
CA PHE A 577 17.19 22.90 -34.88
C PHE A 577 18.66 23.27 -34.80
N THR A 578 19.09 23.86 -33.70
CA THR A 578 20.49 24.30 -33.54
C THR A 578 20.92 24.24 -32.08
N LYS A 579 22.18 23.89 -31.83
CA LYS A 579 22.79 24.15 -30.52
C LYS A 579 23.13 25.63 -30.45
N SER A 580 22.88 26.24 -29.31
CA SER A 580 23.05 27.70 -29.16
C SER A 580 23.57 28.09 -27.78
N VAL A 581 23.91 29.37 -27.66
CA VAL A 581 24.10 30.07 -26.41
C VAL A 581 23.06 31.17 -26.30
N ILE A 582 22.34 31.19 -25.19
CA ILE A 582 21.29 32.16 -24.91
C ILE A 582 21.59 32.92 -23.61
N ASN A 583 20.93 34.06 -23.44
CA ASN A 583 20.91 34.83 -22.21
C ASN A 583 19.46 35.20 -21.91
N SER A 584 18.82 34.47 -20.99
CA SER A 584 17.43 34.75 -20.59
C SER A 584 17.37 36.12 -19.92
N LYS A 585 16.48 37.01 -20.36
CA LYS A 585 16.37 38.37 -19.82
C LYS A 585 15.48 38.43 -18.57
N ALA A 586 14.58 37.47 -18.41
CA ALA A 586 13.69 37.37 -17.26
C ALA A 586 13.30 35.93 -16.97
N SER A 587 13.17 35.62 -15.68
CA SER A 587 12.54 34.40 -15.18
C SER A 587 11.27 34.82 -14.46
N LEU A 588 10.12 34.46 -15.01
CA LEU A 588 8.80 34.92 -14.56
C LEU A 588 8.01 33.78 -13.95
N THR A 589 7.17 34.09 -12.96
CA THR A 589 6.12 33.16 -12.54
C THR A 589 4.93 33.21 -13.50
N TYR A 590 4.10 32.16 -13.53
CA TYR A 590 2.85 32.17 -14.32
C TYR A 590 1.94 33.36 -14.02
N ALA A 591 1.87 33.79 -12.75
CA ALA A 591 1.07 34.93 -12.33
C ALA A 591 1.65 36.26 -12.86
N GLU A 592 2.96 36.45 -12.76
CA GLU A 592 3.64 37.64 -13.28
C GLU A 592 3.57 37.73 -14.81
N ALA A 593 3.74 36.61 -15.50
CA ALA A 593 3.58 36.55 -16.95
C ALA A 593 2.14 36.90 -17.38
N GLN A 594 1.14 36.39 -16.66
CA GLN A 594 -0.27 36.70 -16.93
C GLN A 594 -0.56 38.19 -16.72
N MET A 595 -0.12 38.77 -15.60
CA MET A 595 -0.26 40.19 -15.31
C MET A 595 0.39 41.08 -16.38
N ARG A 596 1.56 40.68 -16.90
CA ARG A 596 2.24 41.38 -18.00
C ARG A 596 1.44 41.33 -19.30
N ILE A 597 0.93 40.14 -19.66
CA ILE A 597 0.14 39.94 -20.88
C ILE A 597 -1.12 40.81 -20.85
N ASP A 598 -1.82 40.82 -19.72
CA ASP A 598 -3.12 41.48 -19.55
C ASP A 598 -3.01 43.01 -19.38
N SER A 599 -1.90 43.50 -18.82
CA SER A 599 -1.69 44.94 -18.59
C SER A 599 -1.33 45.69 -19.87
N ALA A 600 -2.26 46.46 -20.43
CA ALA A 600 -2.02 47.28 -21.63
C ALA A 600 -0.95 48.38 -21.46
N ALA A 601 -0.57 48.72 -20.21
CA ALA A 601 0.43 49.75 -19.92
C ALA A 601 1.88 49.25 -20.12
N MET A 602 2.13 47.94 -20.05
CA MET A 602 3.46 47.36 -20.22
C MET A 602 3.69 47.02 -21.69
N ASN A 603 4.71 47.61 -22.33
CA ASN A 603 5.03 47.44 -23.75
C ASN A 603 6.53 47.20 -24.00
N ASP A 604 7.25 46.69 -23.00
CA ASP A 604 8.61 46.21 -23.17
C ASP A 604 8.67 44.99 -24.10
N SER A 605 9.85 44.72 -24.66
CA SER A 605 10.05 43.66 -25.66
C SER A 605 9.62 42.27 -25.15
N ILE A 606 9.79 41.98 -23.86
CA ILE A 606 9.34 40.74 -23.23
C ILE A 606 7.81 40.65 -23.28
N THR A 607 7.10 41.72 -22.92
CA THR A 607 5.64 41.73 -22.89
C THR A 607 5.05 41.59 -24.30
N THR A 608 5.63 42.25 -25.30
CA THR A 608 5.21 42.11 -26.70
C THR A 608 5.44 40.68 -27.20
N SER A 609 6.59 40.07 -26.89
CA SER A 609 6.91 38.68 -27.18
C SER A 609 5.90 37.72 -26.52
N LEU A 610 5.60 37.89 -25.23
CA LEU A 610 4.61 37.07 -24.51
C LEU A 610 3.19 37.20 -25.08
N ARG A 611 2.77 38.39 -25.51
CA ARG A 611 1.47 38.57 -26.18
C ARG A 611 1.43 37.88 -27.54
N GLY A 612 2.52 37.95 -28.31
CA GLY A 612 2.67 37.21 -29.56
C GLY A 612 2.54 35.70 -29.34
N LEU A 613 3.28 35.17 -28.36
CA LEU A 613 3.21 33.77 -27.95
C LEU A 613 1.78 33.38 -27.52
N ASN A 614 1.12 34.17 -26.67
CA ASN A 614 -0.23 33.85 -26.19
C ASN A 614 -1.26 33.82 -27.34
N LYS A 615 -1.17 34.76 -28.29
CA LYS A 615 -2.05 34.77 -29.48
C LYS A 615 -1.88 33.49 -30.30
N LEU A 616 -0.64 33.12 -30.61
CA LEU A 616 -0.34 31.91 -31.38
C LEU A 616 -0.77 30.64 -30.62
N ALA A 617 -0.53 30.58 -29.30
CA ALA A 617 -0.92 29.43 -28.49
C ALA A 617 -2.44 29.19 -28.48
N LYS A 618 -3.26 30.24 -28.44
CA LYS A 618 -4.73 30.11 -28.56
C LYS A 618 -5.13 29.47 -29.89
N ILE A 619 -4.45 29.82 -30.98
CA ILE A 619 -4.69 29.25 -32.31
C ILE A 619 -4.26 27.77 -32.34
N LEU A 620 -3.06 27.45 -31.84
CA LEU A 620 -2.54 26.09 -31.77
C LEU A 620 -3.44 25.17 -30.95
N LYS A 621 -3.87 25.62 -29.77
CA LYS A 621 -4.79 24.87 -28.90
C LYS A 621 -6.10 24.58 -29.60
N LYS A 622 -6.71 25.59 -30.23
CA LYS A 622 -7.96 25.43 -30.98
C LYS A 622 -7.83 24.36 -32.07
N ARG A 623 -6.76 24.45 -32.88
CA ARG A 623 -6.46 23.46 -33.93
C ARG A 623 -6.26 22.06 -33.36
N ARG A 624 -5.58 21.93 -32.22
CA ARG A 624 -5.35 20.66 -31.53
C ARG A 624 -6.65 20.02 -31.03
N ILE A 625 -7.56 20.82 -30.48
CA ILE A 625 -8.91 20.37 -30.08
C ILE A 625 -9.71 19.92 -31.31
N GLU A 626 -9.72 20.71 -32.40
CA GLU A 626 -10.40 20.35 -33.66
C GLU A 626 -9.88 19.05 -34.28
N LYS A 627 -8.60 18.74 -34.08
CA LYS A 627 -7.96 17.49 -34.49
C LYS A 627 -8.37 16.29 -33.61
N GLY A 628 -9.00 16.53 -32.46
CA GLY A 628 -9.54 15.50 -31.57
C GLY A 628 -8.69 15.23 -30.32
N ALA A 629 -7.82 16.17 -29.91
CA ALA A 629 -7.09 16.00 -28.66
C ALA A 629 -8.02 16.14 -27.45
N LEU A 630 -7.80 15.30 -26.45
CA LEU A 630 -8.63 15.25 -25.25
C LEU A 630 -8.15 16.30 -24.24
N THR A 631 -9.05 17.20 -23.84
CA THR A 631 -8.82 18.07 -22.67
C THR A 631 -9.41 17.37 -21.46
N LEU A 632 -8.56 16.73 -20.67
CA LEU A 632 -8.94 15.95 -19.50
C LEU A 632 -8.62 16.70 -18.21
N SER A 633 -9.39 16.44 -17.16
CA SER A 633 -9.25 17.08 -15.85
C SER A 633 -8.84 16.05 -14.81
N SER A 634 -7.83 16.38 -14.01
CA SER A 634 -7.45 15.65 -12.80
C SER A 634 -7.52 16.61 -11.61
N PRO A 635 -8.00 16.18 -10.43
CA PRO A 635 -7.93 16.99 -9.23
C PRO A 635 -6.46 17.07 -8.76
N GLU A 636 -5.69 18.02 -9.30
CA GLU A 636 -4.34 18.31 -8.81
C GLU A 636 -4.40 19.25 -7.60
N VAL A 637 -3.76 18.84 -6.51
CA VAL A 637 -3.69 19.59 -5.25
C VAL A 637 -2.25 19.94 -4.91
N ARG A 638 -2.06 21.12 -4.32
CA ARG A 638 -0.77 21.59 -3.80
C ARG A 638 -0.96 22.04 -2.35
N PHE A 639 -0.04 21.62 -1.49
CA PHE A 639 0.01 22.08 -0.11
C PHE A 639 0.77 23.40 -0.01
N HIS A 640 0.24 24.31 0.80
CA HIS A 640 1.02 25.40 1.37
C HIS A 640 1.57 24.95 2.71
N MET A 641 2.89 24.86 2.81
CA MET A 641 3.59 24.40 3.99
C MET A 641 3.97 25.60 4.85
N ASP A 642 3.90 25.44 6.17
CA ASP A 642 4.42 26.39 7.12
C ASP A 642 5.94 26.51 7.01
N SER A 643 6.47 27.72 7.13
CA SER A 643 7.90 27.98 6.98
C SER A 643 8.75 27.50 8.16
N GLU A 644 8.17 27.34 9.35
CA GLU A 644 8.88 26.92 10.56
C GLU A 644 8.63 25.44 10.89
N THR A 645 7.38 24.97 10.84
CA THR A 645 7.03 23.58 11.18
C THR A 645 7.07 22.64 9.99
N HIS A 646 7.13 23.17 8.76
CA HIS A 646 6.94 22.42 7.52
C HIS A 646 5.64 21.62 7.48
N ASP A 647 4.61 21.99 8.25
CA ASP A 647 3.32 21.32 8.22
C ASP A 647 2.36 21.95 7.20
N PRO A 648 1.47 21.17 6.58
CA PRO A 648 0.51 21.71 5.62
C PRO A 648 -0.52 22.60 6.32
N ILE A 649 -0.52 23.91 6.02
CA ILE A 649 -1.50 24.88 6.55
C ILE A 649 -2.79 24.84 5.74
N ASP A 650 -2.66 24.82 4.42
CA ASP A 650 -3.77 24.90 3.49
C ASP A 650 -3.54 23.99 2.28
N LEU A 651 -4.63 23.47 1.73
CA LEU A 651 -4.63 22.63 0.55
C LEU A 651 -5.42 23.34 -0.54
N GLN A 652 -4.72 23.73 -1.60
CA GLN A 652 -5.30 24.47 -2.72
C GLN A 652 -5.30 23.62 -3.98
N THR A 653 -6.39 23.70 -4.72
CA THR A 653 -6.46 23.17 -6.08
C THR A 653 -5.65 24.07 -7.00
N LYS A 654 -4.91 23.46 -7.92
CA LYS A 654 -4.08 24.20 -8.87
C LYS A 654 -4.98 24.91 -9.88
N GLU A 655 -4.98 26.24 -9.83
CA GLU A 655 -5.67 27.07 -10.84
C GLU A 655 -4.86 27.07 -12.15
N LEU A 656 -5.49 26.68 -13.26
CA LEU A 656 -4.90 26.75 -14.59
C LEU A 656 -5.11 28.14 -15.18
N ARG A 657 -4.03 28.79 -15.62
CA ARG A 657 -4.05 30.11 -16.28
C ARG A 657 -3.79 29.98 -17.79
N GLU A 658 -4.07 31.05 -18.54
CA GLU A 658 -3.78 31.06 -19.99
C GLU A 658 -2.28 30.86 -20.24
N THR A 659 -1.41 31.45 -19.41
CA THR A 659 0.05 31.26 -19.49
C THR A 659 0.49 29.81 -19.33
N ASN A 660 -0.20 28.99 -18.52
CA ASN A 660 0.08 27.55 -18.43
C ASN A 660 -0.19 26.89 -19.78
N SER A 661 -1.35 27.19 -20.38
CA SER A 661 -1.73 26.66 -21.69
C SER A 661 -0.80 27.16 -22.79
N MET A 662 -0.31 28.40 -22.71
CA MET A 662 0.63 28.97 -23.67
C MET A 662 1.93 28.17 -23.73
N VAL A 663 2.57 27.96 -22.57
CA VAL A 663 3.81 27.17 -22.48
C VAL A 663 3.55 25.73 -22.94
N GLU A 664 2.43 25.11 -22.53
CA GLU A 664 2.06 23.75 -22.92
C GLU A 664 2.04 23.56 -24.44
N GLU A 665 1.36 24.43 -25.21
CA GLU A 665 1.25 24.27 -26.67
C GLU A 665 2.60 24.37 -27.37
N PHE A 666 3.49 25.28 -26.95
CA PHE A 666 4.82 25.39 -27.55
C PHE A 666 5.73 24.22 -27.18
N MET A 667 5.64 23.70 -25.95
CA MET A 667 6.36 22.48 -25.57
C MET A 667 5.88 21.26 -26.34
N LEU A 668 4.55 21.12 -26.54
CA LEU A 668 3.97 20.08 -27.39
C LEU A 668 4.46 20.21 -28.84
N LEU A 669 4.50 21.43 -29.39
CA LEU A 669 4.99 21.69 -30.74
C LEU A 669 6.48 21.34 -30.90
N ALA A 670 7.31 21.69 -29.90
CA ALA A 670 8.71 21.31 -29.82
C ALA A 670 8.87 19.79 -29.85
N ASN A 671 8.17 19.10 -28.95
CA ASN A 671 8.19 17.65 -28.84
C ASN A 671 7.79 16.95 -30.14
N ILE A 672 6.72 17.41 -30.81
CA ILE A 672 6.25 16.83 -32.09
C ILE A 672 7.25 17.11 -33.21
N SER A 673 7.79 18.31 -33.30
CA SER A 673 8.77 18.68 -34.34
C SER A 673 10.05 17.88 -34.20
N VAL A 674 10.56 17.73 -32.97
CA VAL A 674 11.72 16.89 -32.67
C VAL A 674 11.43 15.42 -32.94
N ALA A 675 10.27 14.90 -32.53
CA ALA A 675 9.88 13.51 -32.78
C ALA A 675 9.89 13.18 -34.28
N LYS A 676 9.37 14.06 -35.13
CA LYS A 676 9.41 13.91 -36.58
C LYS A 676 10.86 13.89 -37.09
N LYS A 677 11.67 14.89 -36.69
CA LYS A 677 13.06 14.99 -37.16
C LYS A 677 13.90 13.78 -36.77
N ILE A 678 13.83 13.32 -35.52
CA ILE A 678 14.61 12.14 -35.10
C ILE A 678 14.11 10.85 -35.75
N HIS A 679 12.82 10.73 -36.05
CA HIS A 679 12.28 9.56 -36.71
C HIS A 679 12.59 9.53 -38.21
N GLU A 680 12.59 10.69 -38.88
CA GLU A 680 13.02 10.82 -40.28
C GLU A 680 14.49 10.41 -40.45
N GLU A 681 15.38 10.80 -39.53
CA GLU A 681 16.81 10.47 -39.60
C GLU A 681 17.12 9.07 -39.03
N PHE A 682 16.43 8.65 -37.96
CA PHE A 682 16.70 7.43 -37.20
C PHE A 682 15.43 6.61 -36.99
N SER A 683 14.83 6.15 -38.09
CA SER A 683 13.55 5.42 -38.07
C SER A 683 13.54 4.17 -37.19
N GLU A 684 14.68 3.48 -37.04
CA GLU A 684 14.75 2.22 -36.28
C GLU A 684 15.26 2.33 -34.84
N HIS A 685 15.71 3.51 -34.40
CA HIS A 685 16.36 3.67 -33.09
C HIS A 685 16.03 5.02 -32.44
N ALA A 686 14.88 5.61 -32.80
CA ALA A 686 14.33 6.76 -32.11
C ALA A 686 13.68 6.35 -30.79
N LEU A 687 13.90 7.16 -29.75
CA LEU A 687 13.14 7.09 -28.51
C LEU A 687 11.87 7.93 -28.66
N LEU A 688 10.72 7.25 -28.63
CA LEU A 688 9.40 7.85 -28.80
C LEU A 688 8.53 7.56 -27.57
N ARG A 689 7.39 8.25 -27.48
CA ARG A 689 6.40 8.05 -26.42
C ARG A 689 5.00 7.94 -27.02
N LYS A 690 4.34 6.81 -26.77
CA LYS A 690 2.99 6.54 -27.25
C LYS A 690 1.98 6.54 -26.12
N HIS A 691 0.72 6.73 -26.48
CA HIS A 691 -0.42 6.56 -25.60
C HIS A 691 -1.40 5.63 -26.30
N PRO A 692 -1.39 4.33 -25.95
CA PRO A 692 -2.28 3.34 -26.56
C PRO A 692 -3.75 3.72 -26.34
N ALA A 693 -4.59 3.40 -27.33
CA ALA A 693 -6.03 3.56 -27.18
C ALA A 693 -6.56 2.61 -26.08
N PRO A 694 -7.39 3.11 -25.14
CA PRO A 694 -7.96 2.25 -24.11
C PRO A 694 -8.98 1.26 -24.71
N PRO A 695 -9.05 0.03 -24.19
CA PRO A 695 -10.07 -0.93 -24.60
C PRO A 695 -11.49 -0.41 -24.34
N PRO A 696 -12.47 -0.73 -25.20
CA PRO A 696 -13.86 -0.27 -25.03
C PRO A 696 -14.49 -0.62 -23.68
N SER A 697 -14.09 -1.75 -23.08
CA SER A 697 -14.55 -2.19 -21.74
C SER A 697 -14.26 -1.16 -20.65
N ASN A 698 -13.17 -0.38 -20.76
CA ASN A 698 -12.85 0.64 -19.76
C ASN A 698 -13.85 1.79 -19.76
N TYR A 699 -14.46 2.09 -20.92
CA TYR A 699 -15.43 3.15 -21.06
C TYR A 699 -16.86 2.75 -20.69
N GLU A 700 -17.15 1.46 -20.52
CA GLU A 700 -18.50 0.98 -20.20
C GLU A 700 -19.07 1.69 -18.96
N ILE A 701 -18.24 1.87 -17.92
CA ILE A 701 -18.62 2.55 -16.69
C ILE A 701 -18.95 4.03 -16.96
N LEU A 702 -18.13 4.72 -17.76
CA LEU A 702 -18.36 6.11 -18.15
C LEU A 702 -19.66 6.26 -18.94
N VAL A 703 -19.91 5.37 -19.90
CA VAL A 703 -21.11 5.37 -20.73
C VAL A 703 -22.36 5.10 -19.89
N LYS A 704 -22.31 4.12 -18.98
CA LYS A 704 -23.42 3.85 -18.04
C LYS A 704 -23.68 5.05 -17.12
N ALA A 705 -22.63 5.69 -16.59
CA ALA A 705 -22.73 6.88 -15.76
C ALA A 705 -23.30 8.09 -16.52
N ALA A 706 -22.94 8.28 -17.78
CA ALA A 706 -23.52 9.34 -18.60
C ALA A 706 -24.99 9.07 -18.92
N LYS A 707 -25.33 7.82 -19.26
CA LYS A 707 -26.71 7.40 -19.54
C LYS A 707 -27.64 7.61 -18.34
N SER A 708 -27.17 7.41 -17.11
CA SER A 708 -27.99 7.65 -15.91
C SER A 708 -28.38 9.12 -15.70
N LYS A 709 -27.66 10.06 -16.33
CA LYS A 709 -28.03 11.48 -16.39
C LYS A 709 -28.61 11.88 -17.77
N ASN A 710 -29.05 10.91 -18.56
CA ASN A 710 -29.60 11.09 -19.92
C ASN A 710 -28.62 11.78 -20.89
N LEU A 711 -27.32 11.55 -20.71
CA LEU A 711 -26.26 12.08 -21.57
C LEU A 711 -25.68 10.96 -22.46
N GLU A 712 -25.43 11.28 -23.72
CA GLU A 712 -24.79 10.38 -24.68
C GLU A 712 -23.30 10.72 -24.84
N ILE A 713 -22.44 9.81 -24.42
CA ILE A 713 -20.98 9.90 -24.62
C ILE A 713 -20.56 8.87 -25.68
N LYS A 714 -19.89 9.36 -26.72
CA LYS A 714 -19.42 8.52 -27.84
C LYS A 714 -17.98 8.13 -27.59
N THR A 715 -17.67 6.84 -27.68
CA THR A 715 -16.35 6.30 -27.25
C THR A 715 -15.56 5.71 -28.41
N ASP A 716 -16.04 5.86 -29.64
CA ASP A 716 -15.48 5.25 -30.84
C ASP A 716 -14.07 5.77 -31.17
N THR A 717 -13.84 7.07 -30.99
CA THR A 717 -12.57 7.75 -31.26
C THR A 717 -12.30 8.84 -30.24
N ALA A 718 -11.04 9.28 -30.11
CA ALA A 718 -10.68 10.38 -29.23
C ALA A 718 -11.45 11.67 -29.56
N LYS A 719 -11.66 11.96 -30.85
CA LYS A 719 -12.45 13.12 -31.30
C LYS A 719 -13.92 13.01 -30.91
N ALA A 720 -14.56 11.88 -31.18
CA ALA A 720 -15.97 11.67 -30.81
C ALA A 720 -16.18 11.78 -29.29
N LEU A 721 -15.21 11.28 -28.51
CA LEU A 721 -15.20 11.40 -27.05
C LEU A 721 -15.05 12.87 -26.62
N ALA A 722 -14.05 13.59 -27.14
CA ALA A 722 -13.83 15.01 -26.86
C ALA A 722 -15.08 15.84 -27.18
N ASP A 723 -15.60 15.73 -28.40
CA ASP A 723 -16.78 16.48 -28.85
C ASP A 723 -18.02 16.15 -28.01
N SER A 724 -18.17 14.88 -27.59
CA SER A 724 -19.29 14.49 -26.72
C SER A 724 -19.16 15.03 -25.30
N LEU A 725 -17.94 15.06 -24.75
CA LEU A 725 -17.67 15.67 -23.44
C LEU A 725 -17.85 17.18 -23.47
N ASP A 726 -17.40 17.86 -24.52
CA ASP A 726 -17.50 19.33 -24.66
C ASP A 726 -18.96 19.78 -24.83
N ARG A 727 -19.83 18.94 -25.40
CA ARG A 727 -21.28 19.19 -25.49
C ARG A 727 -22.02 19.05 -24.16
N VAL A 728 -21.42 18.40 -23.15
CA VAL A 728 -22.06 18.27 -21.84
C VAL A 728 -21.92 19.58 -21.09
N ASP A 729 -22.95 20.42 -21.20
CA ASP A 729 -23.14 21.57 -20.33
C ASP A 729 -24.49 21.40 -19.59
N SER A 730 -24.44 21.48 -18.26
CA SER A 730 -25.62 21.35 -17.42
C SER A 730 -25.72 22.59 -16.53
N PRO A 731 -26.68 23.50 -16.79
CA PRO A 731 -26.86 24.70 -15.98
C PRO A 731 -27.27 24.36 -14.53
N ILE A 732 -27.89 23.20 -14.32
CA ILE A 732 -28.28 22.69 -12.99
C ILE A 732 -27.05 22.15 -12.25
N PHE A 733 -26.10 21.54 -12.96
CA PHE A 733 -24.90 20.99 -12.37
C PHE A 733 -23.62 21.34 -13.17
N PRO A 734 -23.07 22.56 -12.98
CA PRO A 734 -21.91 23.02 -13.75
C PRO A 734 -20.66 22.14 -13.60
N TYR A 735 -20.50 21.48 -12.45
CA TYR A 735 -19.35 20.63 -12.17
C TYR A 735 -19.44 19.21 -12.80
N LEU A 736 -20.59 18.86 -13.41
CA LEU A 736 -20.80 17.55 -14.05
C LEU A 736 -19.78 17.27 -15.15
N ASN A 737 -19.48 18.27 -15.98
CA ASN A 737 -18.51 18.16 -17.06
C ASN A 737 -17.13 17.74 -16.51
N THR A 738 -16.70 18.40 -15.43
CA THR A 738 -15.45 18.09 -14.75
C THR A 738 -15.43 16.67 -14.19
N LEU A 739 -16.53 16.21 -13.58
CA LEU A 739 -16.63 14.83 -13.06
C LEU A 739 -16.54 13.78 -14.19
N LEU A 740 -17.22 14.02 -15.32
CA LEU A 740 -17.12 13.14 -16.49
C LEU A 740 -15.70 13.12 -17.07
N ARG A 741 -15.01 14.26 -17.12
CA ARG A 741 -13.59 14.30 -17.54
C ARG A 741 -12.67 13.58 -16.56
N ILE A 742 -12.93 13.66 -15.26
CA ILE A 742 -12.18 12.89 -14.25
C ILE A 742 -12.38 11.39 -14.48
N LEU A 743 -13.64 10.94 -14.66
CA LEU A 743 -13.93 9.53 -14.99
C LEU A 743 -13.29 9.10 -16.31
N ALA A 744 -13.38 9.91 -17.36
CA ALA A 744 -12.73 9.63 -18.64
C ALA A 744 -11.21 9.49 -18.49
N THR A 745 -10.57 10.30 -17.65
CA THR A 745 -9.14 10.18 -17.32
C THR A 745 -8.80 8.83 -16.68
N ARG A 746 -9.69 8.28 -15.85
CA ARG A 746 -9.51 6.96 -15.22
C ARG A 746 -9.62 5.80 -16.23
N CYS A 747 -10.34 5.99 -17.33
CA CYS A 747 -10.48 4.99 -18.39
C CYS A 747 -9.22 4.89 -19.28
N MET A 748 -8.39 5.93 -19.32
CA MET A 748 -7.21 6.01 -20.18
C MET A 748 -6.12 5.00 -19.81
N MET A 749 -5.34 4.59 -20.82
CA MET A 749 -4.17 3.75 -20.61
C MET A 749 -2.97 4.58 -20.13
N GLN A 750 -1.96 3.89 -19.60
CA GLN A 750 -0.71 4.55 -19.28
C GLN A 750 0.09 4.84 -20.56
N ALA A 751 0.53 6.08 -20.75
CA ALA A 751 1.48 6.42 -21.80
C ALA A 751 2.89 5.87 -21.48
N VAL A 752 3.57 5.35 -22.50
CA VAL A 752 4.84 4.62 -22.35
C VAL A 752 5.89 5.07 -23.38
N TYR A 753 7.15 5.08 -22.97
CA TYR A 753 8.29 5.20 -23.87
C TYR A 753 8.56 3.87 -24.58
N PHE A 754 9.02 3.95 -25.83
CA PHE A 754 9.37 2.78 -26.61
C PHE A 754 10.46 3.15 -27.65
N CYS A 755 11.13 2.11 -28.17
CA CYS A 755 12.09 2.24 -29.26
C CYS A 755 11.37 1.96 -30.58
N SER A 756 11.52 2.84 -31.57
CA SER A 756 10.85 2.73 -32.87
C SER A 756 11.23 1.48 -33.68
N GLY A 757 12.37 0.84 -33.39
CA GLY A 757 12.77 -0.41 -34.06
C GLY A 757 12.20 -1.69 -33.46
N MET A 758 11.52 -1.62 -32.31
CA MET A 758 10.95 -2.78 -31.61
C MET A 758 9.41 -2.78 -31.59
N ASP A 759 8.78 -1.70 -32.03
CA ASP A 759 7.33 -1.49 -32.04
C ASP A 759 6.98 -0.58 -33.22
N ASN A 760 5.83 -0.81 -33.86
CA ASN A 760 5.41 -0.07 -35.06
C ASN A 760 4.24 0.89 -34.79
N ASP A 761 3.67 0.89 -33.59
CA ASP A 761 2.59 1.80 -33.21
C ASP A 761 3.15 3.05 -32.54
N PHE A 762 3.07 4.18 -33.23
CA PHE A 762 3.60 5.47 -32.79
C PHE A 762 2.52 6.42 -32.26
N HIS A 763 1.25 6.02 -32.34
CA HIS A 763 0.13 6.92 -32.14
C HIS A 763 0.00 7.37 -30.68
N HIS A 764 -0.34 8.65 -30.49
CA HIS A 764 -0.60 9.21 -29.18
C HIS A 764 -2.08 9.59 -29.03
N TYR A 765 -2.89 8.68 -28.49
CA TYR A 765 -4.34 8.81 -28.38
C TYR A 765 -4.78 10.13 -27.73
N GLY A 766 -4.26 10.45 -26.54
CA GLY A 766 -4.69 11.65 -25.80
C GLY A 766 -4.37 12.99 -26.47
N LEU A 767 -3.34 13.04 -27.32
CA LEU A 767 -2.90 14.27 -27.98
C LEU A 767 -3.38 14.36 -29.45
N ALA A 768 -4.04 13.31 -29.96
CA ALA A 768 -4.38 13.16 -31.37
C ALA A 768 -3.18 13.43 -32.32
N SER A 769 -2.00 12.93 -31.94
CA SER A 769 -0.77 13.06 -32.72
C SER A 769 -0.30 11.70 -33.25
N PRO A 770 0.15 11.60 -34.51
CA PRO A 770 0.68 10.36 -35.07
C PRO A 770 2.04 9.96 -34.50
N ILE A 771 2.80 10.93 -33.99
CA ILE A 771 4.12 10.71 -33.39
C ILE A 771 4.37 11.72 -32.27
N TYR A 772 5.05 11.31 -31.22
CA TYR A 772 5.37 12.15 -30.06
C TYR A 772 6.60 11.62 -29.32
N THR A 773 7.36 12.53 -28.71
CA THR A 773 8.46 12.21 -27.79
C THR A 773 8.58 13.28 -26.70
N HIS A 774 9.48 13.13 -25.74
CA HIS A 774 9.81 14.19 -24.79
C HIS A 774 11.22 14.72 -25.05
N PHE A 775 11.32 16.05 -25.15
CA PHE A 775 12.56 16.78 -25.42
C PHE A 775 12.80 17.93 -24.44
N THR A 776 11.74 18.46 -23.84
CA THR A 776 11.72 19.79 -23.23
C THR A 776 12.22 19.87 -21.79
N SER A 777 12.68 18.77 -21.19
CA SER A 777 13.10 18.78 -19.78
C SER A 777 14.20 17.77 -19.43
N PRO A 778 15.39 17.90 -20.05
CA PRO A 778 16.52 17.00 -19.82
C PRO A 778 17.16 17.12 -18.42
N ILE A 779 16.88 18.17 -17.64
CA ILE A 779 17.33 18.23 -16.24
C ILE A 779 16.61 17.16 -15.39
N ARG A 780 15.34 16.89 -15.70
CA ARG A 780 14.46 16.01 -14.90
C ARG A 780 14.08 14.68 -15.56
N ARG A 781 14.38 14.46 -16.84
CA ARG A 781 14.06 13.22 -17.55
C ARG A 781 15.23 12.73 -18.38
N TYR A 782 15.64 11.48 -18.17
CA TYR A 782 16.74 10.89 -18.94
C TYR A 782 16.34 10.56 -20.39
N ALA A 783 15.05 10.30 -20.63
CA ALA A 783 14.50 10.16 -21.99
C ALA A 783 14.86 11.36 -22.87
N ASP A 784 14.68 12.57 -22.33
CA ASP A 784 14.96 13.83 -23.02
C ASP A 784 16.47 13.96 -23.29
N ILE A 785 17.36 13.50 -22.41
CA ILE A 785 18.81 13.47 -22.68
C ILE A 785 19.13 12.58 -23.89
N ILE A 786 18.49 11.41 -24.01
CA ILE A 786 18.67 10.54 -25.18
C ILE A 786 18.14 11.21 -26.45
N VAL A 787 16.97 11.86 -26.38
CA VAL A 787 16.41 12.61 -27.51
C VAL A 787 17.32 13.78 -27.91
N HIS A 788 17.92 14.49 -26.95
CA HIS A 788 18.92 15.53 -27.22
C HIS A 788 20.16 14.96 -27.91
N ARG A 789 20.64 13.79 -27.50
CA ARG A 789 21.77 13.10 -28.15
C ARG A 789 21.42 12.72 -29.59
N LEU A 790 20.26 12.09 -29.81
CA LEU A 790 19.79 11.73 -31.14
C LEU A 790 19.64 12.96 -32.03
N LEU A 791 19.00 14.02 -31.54
CA LEU A 791 18.81 15.25 -32.30
C LEU A 791 20.13 15.96 -32.60
N ALA A 792 21.08 15.96 -31.67
CA ALA A 792 22.42 16.54 -31.89
C ALA A 792 23.18 15.80 -33.00
N VAL A 793 23.09 14.47 -33.04
CA VAL A 793 23.68 13.66 -34.13
C VAL A 793 22.93 13.88 -35.44
N ALA A 794 21.59 13.97 -35.42
CA ALA A 794 20.74 14.21 -36.59
C ALA A 794 21.08 15.54 -37.31
N ILE A 795 21.52 16.55 -36.57
CA ILE A 795 21.95 17.84 -37.15
C ILE A 795 23.47 17.94 -37.36
N GLY A 796 24.23 16.85 -37.12
CA GLY A 796 25.68 16.82 -37.27
C GLY A 796 26.47 17.64 -36.24
N ALA A 797 25.85 18.00 -35.11
CA ALA A 797 26.49 18.79 -34.05
C ALA A 797 27.28 17.94 -33.04
N ASP A 798 27.06 16.62 -33.01
CA ASP A 798 27.76 15.66 -32.15
C ASP A 798 27.95 14.32 -32.87
N CYS A 799 28.73 13.41 -32.29
CA CYS A 799 29.06 12.11 -32.88
C CYS A 799 28.20 10.98 -32.31
N THR A 800 27.92 9.97 -33.14
CA THR A 800 27.23 8.74 -32.72
C THR A 800 28.15 7.80 -31.91
N TYR A 801 27.55 6.82 -31.23
CA TYR A 801 28.24 5.73 -30.53
C TYR A 801 27.38 4.45 -30.57
N PRO A 802 27.98 3.24 -30.48
CA PRO A 802 27.25 1.99 -30.73
C PRO A 802 26.00 1.76 -29.88
N GLU A 803 26.02 2.19 -28.61
CA GLU A 803 24.89 1.98 -27.70
C GLU A 803 23.68 2.86 -28.02
N LEU A 804 23.86 3.98 -28.73
CA LEU A 804 22.77 4.86 -29.15
C LEU A 804 21.94 4.24 -30.28
N THR A 805 22.54 3.38 -31.09
CA THR A 805 21.93 2.73 -32.25
C THR A 805 21.45 1.30 -31.97
N ASP A 806 21.81 0.73 -30.81
CA ASP A 806 21.43 -0.63 -30.41
C ASP A 806 19.97 -0.67 -29.91
N LYS A 807 19.09 -1.29 -30.71
CA LYS A 807 17.65 -1.40 -30.45
C LYS A 807 17.34 -2.11 -29.13
N HIS A 808 18.10 -3.15 -28.78
CA HIS A 808 17.84 -3.95 -27.58
C HIS A 808 18.21 -3.17 -26.32
N LYS A 809 19.37 -2.51 -26.31
CA LYS A 809 19.78 -1.62 -25.21
C LYS A 809 18.80 -0.47 -25.02
N LEU A 810 18.36 0.15 -26.12
CA LEU A 810 17.39 1.25 -26.08
C LEU A 810 16.01 0.77 -25.59
N ALA A 811 15.57 -0.42 -25.97
CA ALA A 811 14.32 -1.00 -25.49
C ALA A 811 14.36 -1.32 -23.99
N ASP A 812 15.47 -1.88 -23.50
CA ASP A 812 15.64 -2.14 -22.06
C ASP A 812 15.74 -0.84 -21.25
N LEU A 813 16.38 0.19 -21.81
CA LEU A 813 16.34 1.54 -21.24
C LEU A 813 14.90 2.07 -21.16
N CYS A 814 14.11 1.96 -22.24
CA CYS A 814 12.70 2.36 -22.25
C CYS A 814 11.89 1.64 -21.17
N LYS A 815 12.10 0.33 -20.97
CA LYS A 815 11.46 -0.44 -19.88
C LYS A 815 11.82 0.13 -18.51
N ASN A 816 13.10 0.40 -18.25
CA ASN A 816 13.54 1.01 -17.00
C ASN A 816 12.93 2.40 -16.80
N LEU A 817 12.93 3.26 -17.83
CA LEU A 817 12.33 4.60 -17.78
C LEU A 817 10.83 4.56 -17.48
N ASN A 818 10.09 3.63 -18.11
CA ASN A 818 8.67 3.43 -17.85
C ASN A 818 8.41 2.97 -16.42
N PHE A 819 9.22 2.04 -15.91
CA PHE A 819 9.15 1.58 -14.52
C PHE A 819 9.42 2.72 -13.54
N ARG A 820 10.53 3.46 -13.70
CA ARG A 820 10.92 4.59 -12.85
C ARG A 820 9.87 5.70 -12.87
N HIS A 821 9.32 6.03 -14.04
CA HIS A 821 8.25 7.02 -14.16
C HIS A 821 6.98 6.62 -13.42
N LYS A 822 6.57 5.35 -13.54
CA LYS A 822 5.42 4.81 -12.81
C LYS A 822 5.62 4.86 -11.31
N MET A 823 6.81 4.45 -10.84
CA MET A 823 7.16 4.47 -9.43
C MET A 823 7.20 5.89 -8.85
N ALA A 824 7.75 6.85 -9.61
CA ALA A 824 7.75 8.26 -9.24
C ALA A 824 6.33 8.81 -9.03
N GLN A 825 5.40 8.49 -9.94
CA GLN A 825 3.99 8.90 -9.81
C GLN A 825 3.33 8.28 -8.58
N TYR A 826 3.62 7.01 -8.27
CA TYR A 826 3.09 6.35 -7.08
C TYR A 826 3.66 6.95 -5.80
N ALA A 827 4.96 7.22 -5.76
CA ALA A 827 5.60 7.90 -4.63
C ALA A 827 5.02 9.31 -4.40
N GLN A 828 4.82 10.10 -5.47
CA GLN A 828 4.22 11.43 -5.39
C GLN A 828 2.78 11.35 -4.84
N ARG A 829 1.95 10.45 -5.36
CA ARG A 829 0.57 10.25 -4.86
C ARG A 829 0.54 9.78 -3.41
N ALA A 830 1.45 8.89 -3.02
CA ALA A 830 1.57 8.44 -1.63
C ALA A 830 2.02 9.58 -0.70
N SER A 831 2.95 10.42 -1.15
CA SER A 831 3.38 11.61 -0.40
C SER A 831 2.23 12.61 -0.21
N VAL A 832 1.47 12.89 -1.28
CA VAL A 832 0.26 13.73 -1.19
C VAL A 832 -0.74 13.13 -0.20
N ALA A 833 -1.02 11.82 -0.31
CA ALA A 833 -1.95 11.14 0.60
C ALA A 833 -1.50 11.23 2.07
N PHE A 834 -0.21 11.04 2.35
CA PHE A 834 0.36 11.17 3.69
C PHE A 834 0.23 12.60 4.23
N HIS A 835 0.56 13.62 3.43
CA HIS A 835 0.40 15.02 3.84
C HIS A 835 -1.07 15.40 4.03
N THR A 836 -1.99 14.81 3.25
CA THR A 836 -3.43 14.99 3.47
C THR A 836 -3.86 14.38 4.81
N GLN A 837 -3.29 13.24 5.21
CA GLN A 837 -3.56 12.64 6.52
C GLN A 837 -3.05 13.53 7.66
N LEU A 838 -1.84 14.09 7.54
CA LEU A 838 -1.32 15.06 8.50
C LEU A 838 -2.22 16.30 8.60
N PHE A 839 -2.66 16.85 7.47
CA PHE A 839 -3.57 17.99 7.43
C PHE A 839 -4.88 17.71 8.17
N PHE A 840 -5.54 16.57 7.92
CA PHE A 840 -6.78 16.20 8.62
C PHE A 840 -6.56 15.80 10.09
N LYS A 841 -5.37 15.30 10.44
CA LYS A 841 -4.99 15.06 11.84
C LYS A 841 -4.96 16.37 12.62
N SER A 842 -4.44 17.44 12.03
CA SER A 842 -4.34 18.77 12.66
C SER A 842 -5.65 19.54 12.63
N LYS A 843 -6.43 19.46 11.53
CA LYS A 843 -7.74 20.13 11.42
C LYS A 843 -8.86 19.46 12.22
N GLY A 844 -8.73 18.17 12.52
CA GLY A 844 -9.78 17.38 13.17
C GLY A 844 -10.91 16.98 12.21
N ILE A 845 -12.10 16.77 12.79
CA ILE A 845 -13.27 16.25 12.05
C ILE A 845 -13.93 17.40 11.28
N VAL A 846 -14.05 17.23 9.97
CA VAL A 846 -14.68 18.21 9.07
C VAL A 846 -15.76 17.54 8.25
N SER A 847 -16.87 18.24 8.03
CA SER A 847 -17.93 17.81 7.11
C SER A 847 -17.89 18.67 5.85
N GLU A 848 -17.90 18.05 4.68
CA GLU A 848 -17.87 18.74 3.38
C GLU A 848 -18.82 18.09 2.38
N GLU A 849 -19.15 18.86 1.35
CA GLU A 849 -19.91 18.37 0.22
C GLU A 849 -19.04 17.53 -0.72
N ALA A 850 -19.59 16.42 -1.19
CA ALA A 850 -18.93 15.48 -2.06
C ALA A 850 -19.87 15.00 -3.17
N TYR A 851 -19.29 14.46 -4.24
CA TYR A 851 -20.02 13.87 -5.35
C TYR A 851 -19.68 12.40 -5.49
N ILE A 852 -20.70 11.56 -5.68
CA ILE A 852 -20.49 10.12 -5.91
C ILE A 852 -19.85 9.91 -7.29
N LEU A 853 -18.67 9.30 -7.32
CA LEU A 853 -17.99 8.91 -8.57
C LEU A 853 -18.31 7.47 -8.96
N PHE A 854 -18.32 6.55 -8.00
CA PHE A 854 -18.60 5.14 -8.23
C PHE A 854 -19.54 4.57 -7.18
N VAL A 855 -20.38 3.65 -7.61
CA VAL A 855 -21.28 2.88 -6.74
C VAL A 855 -20.86 1.42 -6.79
N ARG A 856 -20.58 0.83 -5.62
CA ARG A 856 -20.24 -0.59 -5.44
C ARG A 856 -21.37 -1.30 -4.67
N LYS A 857 -21.31 -2.63 -4.62
CA LYS A 857 -22.31 -3.47 -3.93
C LYS A 857 -22.48 -3.15 -2.44
N ASN A 858 -21.40 -2.74 -1.76
CA ASN A 858 -21.40 -2.48 -0.31
C ASN A 858 -20.80 -1.11 0.09
N ALA A 859 -20.53 -0.24 -0.89
CA ALA A 859 -19.87 1.04 -0.65
C ALA A 859 -20.14 2.05 -1.79
N ILE A 860 -19.99 3.34 -1.49
CA ILE A 860 -19.88 4.39 -2.50
C ILE A 860 -18.50 5.04 -2.44
N VAL A 861 -17.97 5.42 -3.59
CA VAL A 861 -16.74 6.20 -3.71
C VAL A 861 -17.11 7.62 -4.06
N VAL A 862 -16.69 8.57 -3.23
CA VAL A 862 -17.02 9.99 -3.35
C VAL A 862 -15.77 10.81 -3.61
N LEU A 863 -15.94 11.94 -4.31
CA LEU A 863 -14.92 12.96 -4.54
C LEU A 863 -15.32 14.24 -3.80
N ILE A 864 -14.38 14.81 -3.03
CA ILE A 864 -14.51 16.10 -2.36
C ILE A 864 -13.74 17.13 -3.19
N PRO A 865 -14.41 17.98 -3.99
CA PRO A 865 -13.74 18.90 -4.91
C PRO A 865 -12.81 19.89 -4.22
N LYS A 866 -13.23 20.41 -3.07
CA LYS A 866 -12.48 21.37 -2.26
C LYS A 866 -11.08 20.87 -1.91
N TYR A 867 -10.96 19.58 -1.59
CA TYR A 867 -9.69 18.96 -1.22
C TYR A 867 -9.09 18.08 -2.32
N GLY A 868 -9.72 17.99 -3.49
CA GLY A 868 -9.34 17.03 -4.53
C GLY A 868 -9.22 15.59 -4.03
N LEU A 869 -9.96 15.22 -2.97
CA LEU A 869 -9.79 13.97 -2.25
C LEU A 869 -10.88 12.96 -2.64
N GLU A 870 -10.47 11.75 -2.98
CA GLU A 870 -11.36 10.60 -3.15
C GLU A 870 -11.39 9.78 -1.85
N GLY A 871 -12.56 9.28 -1.48
CA GLY A 871 -12.69 8.35 -0.36
C GLY A 871 -13.88 7.42 -0.52
N THR A 872 -13.85 6.34 0.26
CA THR A 872 -14.88 5.30 0.23
C THR A 872 -15.70 5.35 1.51
N VAL A 873 -17.02 5.39 1.35
CA VAL A 873 -17.99 5.23 2.43
C VAL A 873 -18.49 3.79 2.38
N PHE A 874 -18.22 3.03 3.44
CA PHE A 874 -18.70 1.66 3.58
C PHE A 874 -20.02 1.65 4.34
N PHE A 875 -20.96 0.79 3.91
CA PHE A 875 -22.28 0.65 4.57
C PHE A 875 -22.38 -0.59 5.45
N GLU A 876 -21.36 -1.45 5.43
CA GLU A 876 -21.26 -2.63 6.30
C GLU A 876 -20.23 -2.35 7.40
N GLU A 877 -20.69 -2.25 8.66
CA GLU A 877 -19.85 -2.20 9.85
C GLU A 877 -19.97 -3.52 10.61
N LYS A 878 -18.86 -4.00 11.19
CA LYS A 878 -18.81 -5.31 11.89
C LYS A 878 -19.73 -5.39 13.11
N ASP A 879 -20.05 -4.25 13.72
CA ASP A 879 -20.73 -4.16 15.02
C ASP A 879 -22.19 -3.68 14.91
N LYS A 880 -22.74 -3.55 13.69
CA LYS A 880 -24.11 -3.08 13.44
C LYS A 880 -24.92 -4.09 12.61
N PRO A 881 -26.25 -4.14 12.79
CA PRO A 881 -27.10 -4.98 11.95
C PRO A 881 -26.93 -4.61 10.48
N LYS A 882 -26.72 -5.62 9.63
CA LYS A 882 -26.46 -5.41 8.20
C LYS A 882 -27.68 -4.76 7.55
N PRO A 883 -27.57 -3.56 6.96
CA PRO A 883 -28.67 -2.96 6.24
C PRO A 883 -28.99 -3.77 4.99
N ARG A 884 -30.24 -3.74 4.54
CA ARG A 884 -30.65 -4.39 3.30
C ARG A 884 -30.12 -3.58 2.11
N LEU A 885 -29.04 -4.06 1.51
CA LEU A 885 -28.42 -3.46 0.33
C LEU A 885 -28.95 -4.13 -0.94
N ILE A 886 -29.48 -3.34 -1.87
CA ILE A 886 -29.89 -3.80 -3.20
C ILE A 886 -29.05 -3.05 -4.22
N TYR A 887 -28.19 -3.78 -4.95
CA TYR A 887 -27.35 -3.22 -6.00
C TYR A 887 -27.91 -3.58 -7.37
N ASP A 888 -27.96 -2.59 -8.25
CA ASP A 888 -28.33 -2.75 -9.66
C ASP A 888 -27.06 -2.66 -10.54
N ASP A 889 -26.78 -3.74 -11.28
CA ASP A 889 -25.64 -3.86 -12.19
C ASP A 889 -25.90 -3.18 -13.57
N GLU A 890 -27.17 -3.01 -13.97
CA GLU A 890 -27.53 -2.39 -15.26
C GLU A 890 -27.41 -0.87 -15.20
N VAL A 891 -28.04 -0.27 -14.18
CA VAL A 891 -27.86 1.13 -13.81
C VAL A 891 -27.11 1.16 -12.49
N PRO A 892 -25.79 1.47 -12.48
CA PRO A 892 -24.96 1.37 -11.29
C PRO A 892 -25.48 2.28 -10.18
N SER A 893 -26.30 1.69 -9.31
CA SER A 893 -27.03 2.35 -8.25
C SER A 893 -27.13 1.42 -7.04
N LEU A 894 -27.19 2.02 -5.86
CA LEU A 894 -27.26 1.31 -4.60
C LEU A 894 -28.47 1.81 -3.83
N LYS A 895 -29.43 0.93 -3.60
CA LYS A 895 -30.58 1.21 -2.76
C LYS A 895 -30.31 0.71 -1.34
N ILE A 896 -30.47 1.62 -0.39
CA ILE A 896 -30.37 1.37 1.04
C ILE A 896 -31.68 1.83 1.66
N GLU A 897 -32.45 0.88 2.16
CA GLU A 897 -33.80 1.14 2.69
C GLU A 897 -34.66 1.91 1.66
N ASP A 898 -34.99 3.18 1.95
CA ASP A 898 -35.79 4.05 1.09
C ASP A 898 -34.97 4.99 0.19
N THR A 899 -33.65 5.05 0.38
CA THR A 899 -32.77 5.96 -0.37
C THR A 899 -32.03 5.22 -1.48
N VAL A 900 -32.02 5.79 -2.69
CA VAL A 900 -31.26 5.26 -3.83
C VAL A 900 -30.12 6.21 -4.17
N PHE A 901 -28.89 5.70 -4.15
CA PHE A 901 -27.69 6.43 -4.53
C PHE A 901 -27.35 6.18 -5.99
N HIS A 902 -27.19 7.26 -6.76
CA HIS A 902 -26.70 7.20 -8.13
C HIS A 902 -25.34 7.88 -8.26
N ILE A 903 -24.66 7.59 -9.37
CA ILE A 903 -23.45 8.31 -9.76
C ILE A 903 -23.79 9.80 -9.99
N PHE A 904 -22.88 10.67 -9.57
CA PHE A 904 -22.96 12.13 -9.59
C PHE A 904 -23.94 12.78 -8.61
N ASP A 905 -24.58 11.99 -7.75
CA ASP A 905 -25.40 12.57 -6.69
C ASP A 905 -24.51 13.29 -5.67
N LYS A 906 -25.05 14.39 -5.15
CA LYS A 906 -24.41 15.20 -4.11
C LYS A 906 -24.71 14.58 -2.76
N VAL A 907 -23.67 14.36 -1.97
CA VAL A 907 -23.75 13.85 -0.60
C VAL A 907 -22.91 14.71 0.32
N LYS A 908 -23.21 14.67 1.61
CA LYS A 908 -22.37 15.32 2.63
C LYS A 908 -21.66 14.25 3.42
N VAL A 909 -20.34 14.37 3.50
CA VAL A 909 -19.51 13.37 4.17
C VAL A 909 -18.67 14.00 5.26
N ARG A 910 -18.53 13.24 6.35
CA ARG A 910 -17.65 13.56 7.47
C ARG A 910 -16.34 12.81 7.29
N ILE A 911 -15.23 13.56 7.36
CA ILE A 911 -13.88 13.05 7.15
C ILE A 911 -13.27 12.76 8.52
N MET A 912 -12.77 11.53 8.72
CA MET A 912 -12.08 11.12 9.94
C MET A 912 -10.84 10.30 9.61
N LEU A 913 -9.79 10.44 10.41
CA LEU A 913 -8.58 9.63 10.29
C LEU A 913 -8.70 8.39 11.19
N ASP A 914 -8.75 7.21 10.58
CA ASP A 914 -8.68 5.92 11.28
C ASP A 914 -7.21 5.55 11.49
N SER A 915 -6.79 5.52 12.76
CA SER A 915 -5.43 5.18 13.20
C SER A 915 -5.32 3.80 13.86
N SER A 916 -6.36 2.96 13.75
CA SER A 916 -6.38 1.60 14.32
C SER A 916 -5.21 0.73 13.83
N ASN A 917 -4.81 0.89 12.56
CA ASN A 917 -3.57 0.32 12.03
C ASN A 917 -2.56 1.43 11.75
N LEU A 918 -1.54 1.53 12.60
CA LEU A 918 -0.47 2.52 12.49
C LEU A 918 0.26 2.49 11.14
N GLN A 919 0.34 1.34 10.46
CA GLN A 919 0.99 1.24 9.15
C GLN A 919 0.20 1.90 8.03
N HIS A 920 -1.13 1.85 8.16
CA HIS A 920 -2.09 2.27 7.15
C HIS A 920 -3.14 3.13 7.81
N GLN A 921 -2.72 4.30 8.26
CA GLN A 921 -3.67 5.35 8.58
C GLN A 921 -4.51 5.59 7.33
N LYS A 922 -5.82 5.55 7.50
CA LYS A 922 -6.77 5.68 6.40
C LYS A 922 -7.73 6.80 6.71
N ILE A 923 -8.05 7.57 5.68
CA ILE A 923 -9.16 8.50 5.77
C ILE A 923 -10.44 7.66 5.62
N ARG A 924 -11.24 7.59 6.67
CA ARG A 924 -12.61 7.08 6.60
C ARG A 924 -13.55 8.25 6.33
N MET A 925 -14.52 7.98 5.48
CA MET A 925 -15.62 8.89 5.22
C MET A 925 -16.90 8.26 5.74
N LEU A 926 -17.67 9.04 6.50
CA LEU A 926 -18.99 8.65 6.98
C LEU A 926 -20.04 9.54 6.31
N LEU A 927 -21.18 8.95 5.96
CA LEU A 927 -22.28 9.69 5.39
C LEU A 927 -22.95 10.56 6.48
N VAL A 928 -23.24 11.80 6.14
CA VAL A 928 -24.01 12.73 7.01
C VAL A 928 -25.38 12.99 6.40
N GLU A 929 -25.40 13.36 5.12
CA GLU A 929 -26.63 13.58 4.35
C GLU A 929 -26.54 12.79 3.04
N PRO A 930 -27.61 12.06 2.64
CA PRO A 930 -28.92 11.93 3.30
C PRO A 930 -28.86 11.19 4.66
N GLN A 931 -29.76 11.53 5.58
CA GLN A 931 -29.85 10.89 6.90
C GLN A 931 -30.55 9.53 6.77
N ILE A 932 -29.81 8.45 6.93
CA ILE A 932 -30.31 7.07 6.93
C ILE A 932 -30.14 6.50 8.35
N PRO A 933 -31.21 6.04 9.02
CA PRO A 933 -31.14 5.47 10.35
C PRO A 933 -30.07 4.36 10.46
N GLY A 934 -29.24 4.40 11.50
CA GLY A 934 -28.19 3.39 11.75
C GLY A 934 -26.93 3.51 10.89
N ILE A 935 -26.96 4.29 9.80
CA ILE A 935 -25.86 4.43 8.83
C ILE A 935 -25.27 5.83 8.84
N SER A 936 -26.10 6.87 8.77
CA SER A 936 -25.63 8.27 8.73
C SER A 936 -25.28 8.78 10.13
N VAL A 937 -24.27 9.64 10.20
CA VAL A 937 -23.85 10.29 11.46
C VAL A 937 -24.65 11.58 11.64
N PRO A 938 -25.14 11.90 12.86
CA PRO A 938 -25.87 13.14 13.11
C PRO A 938 -25.04 14.38 12.74
N THR A 939 -25.71 15.37 12.13
CA THR A 939 -25.14 16.69 11.84
C THR A 939 -24.80 17.39 13.16
N ASP A 940 -23.52 17.74 13.37
CA ASP A 940 -23.12 18.48 14.58
C ASP A 940 -23.72 19.89 14.53
N THR A 941 -24.71 20.17 15.38
CA THR A 941 -25.30 21.49 15.58
C THR A 941 -24.53 22.36 16.58
N SER A 942 -23.35 21.94 17.05
CA SER A 942 -22.64 22.59 18.18
C SER A 942 -21.52 23.58 17.82
N ASN A 943 -21.24 23.86 16.53
CA ASN A 943 -20.16 24.80 16.14
C ASN A 943 -20.62 26.01 15.29
N MET A 944 -21.89 26.43 15.40
CA MET A 944 -22.40 27.65 14.75
C MET A 944 -22.22 28.94 15.58
N ASP A 945 -21.44 28.92 16.66
CA ASP A 945 -20.97 30.13 17.34
C ASP A 945 -19.44 30.26 17.17
N ASN A 946 -19.02 30.78 16.02
CA ASN A 946 -17.70 31.39 15.86
C ASN A 946 -17.91 32.77 15.25
N SER A 947 -18.26 33.72 16.11
CA SER A 947 -17.95 35.13 15.86
C SER A 947 -16.43 35.26 15.68
N GLU A 948 -16.03 36.02 14.67
CA GLU A 948 -14.62 36.34 14.39
C GLU A 948 -13.90 36.79 15.67
N PRO A 949 -12.66 36.34 15.94
CA PRO A 949 -11.88 36.92 17.02
C PRO A 949 -11.48 38.35 16.63
N GLU A 950 -12.02 39.34 17.35
CA GLU A 950 -11.64 40.74 17.21
C GLU A 950 -10.10 40.90 17.28
N ARG A 951 -9.53 41.48 16.22
CA ARG A 951 -8.13 41.93 16.18
C ARG A 951 -7.88 42.92 17.32
N LYS A 952 -7.16 42.48 18.37
CA LYS A 952 -6.58 43.37 19.39
C LYS A 952 -5.64 44.39 18.72
N LYS A 953 -6.12 45.62 18.53
CA LYS A 953 -5.27 46.80 18.27
C LYS A 953 -4.36 47.01 19.49
N LYS A 954 -3.04 46.88 19.30
CA LYS A 954 -2.04 47.38 20.24
C LYS A 954 -2.16 48.90 20.33
N LYS A 955 -2.59 49.41 21.48
CA LYS A 955 -2.37 50.81 21.88
C LYS A 955 -0.88 50.99 22.17
N LEU A 956 -0.18 51.74 21.32
CA LEU A 956 1.05 52.42 21.72
C LEU A 956 0.66 53.63 22.56
N GLN A 957 1.11 53.66 23.81
CA GLN A 957 1.21 54.86 24.62
C GLN A 957 2.69 55.10 24.94
N LYS A 958 3.10 56.35 24.69
CA LYS A 958 4.41 56.99 24.83
C LYS A 958 5.40 56.75 23.71
#